data_AF-A0A5C6WY96-F1
#
_entry.id   AF-A0A5C6WY96-F1
#
_cell.length_a   1.000
_cell.length_b   1.000
_cell.length_c   1.000
_cell.angle_alpha   90.00
_cell.angle_beta   90.00
_cell.angle_gamma   90.00
#
_symmetry.space_group_name_H-M   'P 1'
#
loop_
_entity.id
_entity.type
_entity.pdbx_description
1 polymer ?
#
loop_
_entity_poly.entity_id
_entity_poly.type
_entity_poly.pdbx_seq_one_letter_code
_entity_poly.pdbx_strand_id
1 'polypeptide(L)'
;MALTITLMASTPAQASESEAGEATSVIVVDDGPREEPRRSEAIVERLRREFGMIVAAPDAWHPGELAILLKGADALPRALFAQLRQKPVRLVRRNTACLYGVGRYSESCPTFGKKHREFYIYESPPLLGEGPVEEYAVLTREEQRELQLRRAVVHLAMTLEDRARGWSEDARWQQVNGWHLALRGPHNQDVWGYARPMGMRSAHLDLVTFAEAYFVRPEDLLLERQDQPPVARRLEELDPNTTLGCQSFTASRALRSFLSESSPEWEEPARVLPQAAMAGARCPAFETWARLDDLDGFDVLLAAATSRPQSLYGHLLLHVKYRGGGLVRGVGFEPVYQFGALTDSDVDPIDYLIKGVVGGFPTVLELNTFRGVDRLFLQYEQRNLRRYTLQLNREQSQRLLERLWESERRTLYPYRFLNANCASFLVDLMEPALGLELPERDAAIIMPTDVLDLLASVDNGEQGRLLIKRPDTLRSGREVAQEGARKRRALLLSLADAIDADRPTRASFDALLEALEDPEPTVRERAYANAEAIFSGLAAEHPDQAQLLVDTLYNSVLVERFFMDNAHYARRALLFAAQGPRPRLSAQELIARRRELYRHEDLVARAEAQAHWAAQTTINIDPATVTWNPDQQAVLDHEAQTRASYLRALQAQSSLIDAHLPDWDGVAYLDTRAQRYLERMQALDARSKAPSGRHRLTLGGGATDQLRTHLELSYSPIEDRLGEVRQRGYRGDIESRVFGLDLAAEIGPDLRKTAESLQADLVIFRYASLQRTYGAVRRSFLDAAGWGLDLRVSHDGRRDLYFALTATPTLLMPVWRDSNDVNHLVVGLGAYLGFDAHRENTALLGADLQLRGQVHLFGSYANVLRLWASSAQLASLPGGWRYEVRGGVAADLKLATFGETPLVAGPFIDALYTTRDYRPLETGQSPFFGTWRAGLRVELPF
;
A
#
# COMPACT_ATOMS: atom_id res chain seq x y z
N MET A 1 -49.24 -5.19 -4.79
CA MET A 1 -50.33 -4.22 -4.63
C MET A 1 -49.70 -2.83 -4.69
N ALA A 2 -50.14 -2.01 -5.63
CA ALA A 2 -49.58 -0.70 -5.94
C ALA A 2 -49.61 0.25 -4.73
N LEU A 3 -48.64 1.17 -4.62
CA LEU A 3 -48.96 2.57 -4.35
C LEU A 3 -47.78 3.51 -4.70
N THR A 4 -48.16 4.53 -5.44
CA THR A 4 -47.45 5.71 -5.96
C THR A 4 -46.92 6.60 -4.85
N ILE A 5 -45.74 7.21 -5.02
CA ILE A 5 -45.29 8.37 -4.20
C ILE A 5 -44.92 9.54 -5.12
N THR A 6 -45.57 10.64 -4.79
CA THR A 6 -45.68 11.95 -5.41
C THR A 6 -44.40 12.79 -5.26
N LEU A 7 -43.93 13.39 -6.36
CA LEU A 7 -42.94 14.47 -6.35
C LEU A 7 -43.64 15.81 -6.13
N MET A 8 -43.29 16.50 -5.04
CA MET A 8 -43.67 17.90 -4.82
C MET A 8 -42.72 18.82 -5.57
N ALA A 9 -43.31 19.69 -6.38
CA ALA A 9 -42.68 20.78 -7.09
C ALA A 9 -42.48 21.99 -6.16
N SER A 10 -41.31 22.62 -6.24
CA SER A 10 -41.09 24.00 -5.82
C SER A 10 -41.00 24.90 -7.06
N THR A 11 -41.78 25.97 -7.01
CA THR A 11 -42.03 27.01 -8.01
C THR A 11 -40.82 27.91 -8.28
N PRO A 12 -40.62 28.39 -9.53
CA PRO A 12 -39.79 29.57 -9.81
C PRO A 12 -40.63 30.86 -9.83
N ALA A 13 -40.01 31.96 -9.45
CA ALA A 13 -40.58 33.31 -9.42
C ALA A 13 -40.77 33.90 -10.83
N GLN A 14 -41.85 34.67 -10.96
CA GLN A 14 -42.33 35.49 -12.09
C GLN A 14 -41.23 36.44 -12.62
N ALA A 15 -40.96 36.50 -13.93
CA ALA A 15 -41.71 37.15 -15.01
C ALA A 15 -41.75 38.68 -14.93
N SER A 16 -40.94 39.34 -15.77
CA SER A 16 -41.20 40.69 -16.30
C SER A 16 -41.11 40.64 -17.82
N GLU A 17 -42.25 40.78 -18.48
CA GLU A 17 -42.39 41.00 -19.93
C GLU A 17 -42.37 42.50 -20.24
N SER A 18 -41.57 42.88 -21.25
CA SER A 18 -41.70 44.01 -22.19
C SER A 18 -40.31 44.15 -22.85
N GLU A 19 -40.09 44.13 -24.16
CA GLU A 19 -40.83 44.63 -25.30
C GLU A 19 -40.30 43.92 -26.55
N ALA A 20 -41.23 43.52 -27.44
CA ALA A 20 -40.91 42.98 -28.76
C ALA A 20 -40.54 44.14 -29.71
N GLY A 21 -39.30 44.12 -30.20
CA GLY A 21 -38.86 44.90 -31.35
C GLY A 21 -38.42 43.95 -32.46
N GLU A 22 -39.17 43.91 -33.55
CA GLU A 22 -38.84 43.20 -34.78
C GLU A 22 -37.45 43.63 -35.31
N ALA A 23 -36.51 42.70 -35.34
CA ALA A 23 -35.32 42.80 -36.19
C ALA A 23 -35.31 41.59 -37.11
N THR A 24 -35.75 41.83 -38.34
CA THR A 24 -35.68 40.96 -39.50
C THR A 24 -34.37 40.19 -39.59
N SER A 25 -34.51 38.88 -39.76
CA SER A 25 -33.47 37.93 -40.14
C SER A 25 -32.68 38.41 -41.36
N VAL A 26 -31.40 38.72 -41.16
CA VAL A 26 -30.38 38.61 -42.21
C VAL A 26 -29.48 37.45 -41.81
N ILE A 27 -29.83 36.25 -42.26
CA ILE A 27 -28.90 35.15 -42.36
C ILE A 27 -27.94 35.56 -43.48
N VAL A 28 -26.79 36.12 -43.11
CA VAL A 28 -25.65 36.19 -44.03
C VAL A 28 -25.16 34.75 -44.17
N VAL A 29 -25.53 34.13 -45.29
CA VAL A 29 -24.85 32.94 -45.80
C VAL A 29 -23.46 33.42 -46.19
N ASP A 30 -22.48 33.14 -45.35
CA ASP A 30 -21.07 33.24 -45.72
C ASP A 30 -20.79 32.12 -46.73
N ASP A 31 -20.88 32.44 -48.02
CA ASP A 31 -20.45 31.57 -49.12
C ASP A 31 -18.92 31.53 -49.10
N GLY A 32 -18.36 30.70 -48.22
CA GLY A 32 -16.97 30.27 -48.31
C GLY A 32 -16.68 29.68 -49.71
N PRO A 33 -15.42 29.72 -50.18
CA PRO A 33 -15.09 29.33 -51.55
C PRO A 33 -15.54 27.89 -51.83
N ARG A 34 -16.48 27.74 -52.79
CA ARG A 34 -16.92 26.43 -53.29
C ARG A 34 -15.71 25.68 -53.85
N GLU A 35 -15.43 24.52 -53.28
CA GLU A 35 -14.34 23.66 -53.73
C GLU A 35 -14.59 23.19 -55.17
N GLU A 36 -13.60 23.33 -56.06
CA GLU A 36 -13.75 22.93 -57.46
C GLU A 36 -13.95 21.41 -57.58
N PRO A 37 -14.92 20.92 -58.40
CA PRO A 37 -15.22 19.49 -58.53
C PRO A 37 -14.00 18.60 -58.83
N ARG A 38 -13.04 19.10 -59.63
CA ARG A 38 -11.80 18.40 -59.97
C ARG A 38 -10.87 18.19 -58.76
N ARG A 39 -10.88 19.11 -57.80
CA ARG A 39 -10.06 19.04 -56.58
C ARG A 39 -10.60 17.97 -55.64
N SER A 40 -11.93 17.88 -55.51
CA SER A 40 -12.59 16.84 -54.72
C SER A 40 -12.36 15.44 -55.32
N GLU A 41 -12.41 15.28 -56.65
CA GLU A 41 -12.09 14.01 -57.32
C GLU A 41 -10.65 13.54 -57.05
N ALA A 42 -9.66 14.45 -57.10
CA ALA A 42 -8.27 14.13 -56.80
C ALA A 42 -8.06 13.68 -55.34
N ILE A 43 -8.77 14.32 -54.40
CA ILE A 43 -8.75 13.95 -52.98
C ILE A 43 -9.37 12.56 -52.77
N VAL A 44 -10.53 12.28 -53.38
CA VAL A 44 -11.20 10.97 -53.30
C VAL A 44 -10.30 9.86 -53.83
N GLU A 45 -9.64 10.09 -54.97
CA GLU A 45 -8.73 9.11 -55.55
C GLU A 45 -7.49 8.88 -54.68
N ARG A 46 -6.95 9.92 -54.06
CA ARG A 46 -5.84 9.79 -53.11
C ARG A 46 -6.24 9.01 -51.85
N LEU A 47 -7.40 9.32 -51.25
CA LEU A 47 -7.97 8.58 -50.11
C LEU A 47 -8.14 7.09 -50.43
N ARG A 48 -8.60 6.77 -51.65
CA ARG A 48 -8.76 5.39 -52.11
C ARG A 48 -7.42 4.69 -52.32
N ARG A 49 -6.54 5.29 -53.11
CA ARG A 49 -5.28 4.67 -53.58
C ARG A 49 -4.27 4.52 -52.46
N GLU A 50 -4.09 5.55 -51.64
CA GLU A 50 -3.01 5.57 -50.66
C GLU A 50 -3.45 5.02 -49.29
N PHE A 51 -4.74 5.12 -48.95
CA PHE A 51 -5.23 4.80 -47.62
C PHE A 51 -6.35 3.73 -47.60
N GLY A 52 -6.83 3.26 -48.75
CA GLY A 52 -7.87 2.22 -48.81
C GLY A 52 -9.27 2.70 -48.40
N MET A 53 -9.54 4.01 -48.42
CA MET A 53 -10.83 4.59 -48.04
C MET A 53 -11.68 4.94 -49.27
N ILE A 54 -12.86 4.33 -49.40
CA ILE A 54 -13.78 4.57 -50.53
C ILE A 54 -14.84 5.57 -50.09
N VAL A 55 -14.86 6.77 -50.67
CA VAL A 55 -15.88 7.78 -50.37
C VAL A 55 -17.20 7.41 -51.06
N ALA A 56 -18.25 7.15 -50.28
CA ALA A 56 -19.59 6.90 -50.83
C ALA A 56 -20.33 8.24 -51.05
N ALA A 57 -20.93 8.40 -52.23
CA ALA A 57 -21.67 9.60 -52.64
C ALA A 57 -20.90 10.90 -52.33
N PRO A 58 -19.86 11.24 -53.11
CA PRO A 58 -19.04 12.44 -52.87
C PRO A 58 -19.85 13.74 -52.70
N ASP A 59 -20.97 13.86 -53.42
CA ASP A 59 -21.88 15.02 -53.35
C ASP A 59 -22.65 15.13 -52.01
N ALA A 60 -22.63 14.07 -51.18
CA ALA A 60 -23.24 14.08 -49.85
C ALA A 60 -22.32 14.71 -48.77
N TRP A 61 -21.10 15.10 -49.13
CA TRP A 61 -20.13 15.72 -48.24
C TRP A 61 -20.16 17.24 -48.37
N HIS A 62 -19.99 17.95 -47.26
CA HIS A 62 -19.91 19.41 -47.30
C HIS A 62 -18.56 19.87 -47.90
N PRO A 63 -18.50 21.06 -48.53
CA PRO A 63 -17.26 21.60 -49.08
C PRO A 63 -16.12 21.56 -48.04
N GLY A 64 -14.93 21.07 -48.43
CA GLY A 64 -13.77 20.99 -47.56
C GLY A 64 -13.71 19.78 -46.60
N GLU A 65 -14.81 19.04 -46.35
CA GLU A 65 -14.78 17.88 -45.44
C GLU A 65 -13.84 16.78 -45.94
N LEU A 66 -13.80 16.53 -47.26
CA LEU A 66 -12.92 15.52 -47.84
C LEU A 66 -11.44 15.90 -47.71
N ALA A 67 -11.11 17.19 -47.82
CA ALA A 67 -9.76 17.68 -47.57
C ALA A 67 -9.36 17.51 -46.10
N ILE A 68 -10.30 17.72 -45.17
CA ILE A 68 -10.08 17.48 -43.73
C ILE A 68 -9.81 16.00 -43.44
N LEU A 69 -10.58 15.08 -44.05
CA LEU A 69 -10.32 13.64 -43.91
C LEU A 69 -8.93 13.26 -44.42
N LEU A 70 -8.52 13.83 -45.55
CA LEU A 70 -7.19 13.61 -46.10
C LEU A 70 -6.09 14.09 -45.14
N LYS A 71 -6.26 15.25 -44.51
CA LYS A 71 -5.33 15.72 -43.45
C LYS A 71 -5.29 14.77 -42.24
N GLY A 72 -6.44 14.23 -41.83
CA GLY A 72 -6.51 13.21 -40.77
C GLY A 72 -5.76 11.94 -41.15
N ALA A 73 -5.80 11.55 -42.43
CA ALA A 73 -5.05 10.40 -42.94
C ALA A 73 -3.54 10.67 -43.01
N ASP A 74 -3.15 11.87 -43.43
CA ASP A 74 -1.75 12.31 -43.52
C ASP A 74 -1.07 12.45 -42.15
N ALA A 75 -1.83 12.62 -41.06
CA ALA A 75 -1.32 12.65 -39.69
C ALA A 75 -0.84 11.28 -39.16
N LEU A 76 -1.21 10.18 -39.84
CA LEU A 76 -0.93 8.81 -39.39
C LEU A 76 0.22 8.18 -40.19
N PRO A 77 1.07 7.36 -39.56
CA PRO A 77 2.03 6.53 -40.28
C PRO A 77 1.36 5.67 -41.36
N ARG A 78 1.99 5.57 -42.53
CA ARG A 78 1.42 4.83 -43.67
C ARG A 78 1.20 3.35 -43.39
N ALA A 79 1.94 2.75 -42.45
CA ALA A 79 1.76 1.36 -42.06
C ALA A 79 0.41 1.10 -41.36
N LEU A 80 -0.19 2.10 -40.70
CA LEU A 80 -1.49 1.97 -40.03
C LEU A 80 -2.68 1.85 -41.01
N PHE A 81 -2.43 1.95 -42.31
CA PHE A 81 -3.42 1.73 -43.36
C PHE A 81 -3.22 0.38 -44.06
N ALA A 82 -2.37 -0.51 -43.54
CA ALA A 82 -2.15 -1.82 -44.13
C ALA A 82 -3.46 -2.62 -44.19
N GLN A 83 -4.22 -2.68 -43.10
CA GLN A 83 -5.50 -3.39 -43.06
C GLN A 83 -6.54 -2.76 -43.99
N LEU A 84 -6.61 -1.43 -44.02
CA LEU A 84 -7.54 -0.70 -44.90
C LEU A 84 -7.22 -0.90 -46.38
N ARG A 85 -5.93 -0.91 -46.77
CA ARG A 85 -5.53 -1.18 -48.16
C ARG A 85 -5.85 -2.60 -48.60
N GLN A 86 -5.72 -3.58 -47.70
CA GLN A 86 -6.11 -4.97 -47.99
C GLN A 86 -7.62 -5.15 -48.07
N LYS A 87 -8.37 -4.50 -47.18
CA LYS A 87 -9.83 -4.57 -47.11
C LYS A 87 -10.43 -3.16 -47.06
N PRO A 88 -10.61 -2.51 -48.23
CA PRO A 88 -11.14 -1.15 -48.30
C PRO A 88 -12.49 -0.97 -47.59
N VAL A 89 -12.67 0.17 -46.94
CA VAL A 89 -13.90 0.53 -46.21
C VAL A 89 -14.58 1.71 -46.89
N ARG A 90 -15.91 1.65 -47.02
CA ARG A 90 -16.71 2.74 -47.57
C ARG A 90 -17.01 3.77 -46.48
N LEU A 91 -16.54 4.99 -46.65
CA LEU A 91 -16.91 6.13 -45.80
C LEU A 91 -18.28 6.64 -46.21
N VAL A 92 -19.22 6.67 -45.27
CA VAL A 92 -20.61 7.07 -45.52
C VAL A 92 -20.96 8.25 -44.61
N ARG A 93 -21.20 9.42 -45.21
CA ARG A 93 -21.66 10.61 -44.50
C ARG A 93 -23.14 10.47 -44.13
N ARG A 94 -23.47 10.74 -42.86
CA ARG A 94 -24.85 10.73 -42.34
C ARG A 94 -25.22 12.13 -41.86
N ASN A 95 -26.41 12.61 -42.21
CA ASN A 95 -26.90 13.94 -41.81
C ASN A 95 -27.38 13.99 -40.35
N THR A 96 -27.45 12.84 -39.66
CA THR A 96 -27.78 12.78 -38.23
C THR A 96 -26.58 13.19 -37.39
N ALA A 97 -26.83 13.81 -36.24
CA ALA A 97 -25.77 14.19 -35.32
C ALA A 97 -25.45 13.07 -34.32
N CYS A 98 -24.16 12.82 -34.09
CA CYS A 98 -23.67 11.94 -33.03
C CYS A 98 -22.51 12.65 -32.32
N LEU A 99 -22.40 12.49 -30.99
CA LEU A 99 -21.31 13.10 -30.23
C LEU A 99 -19.95 12.69 -30.83
N TYR A 100 -19.05 13.65 -30.97
CA TYR A 100 -17.71 13.49 -31.54
C TYR A 100 -17.67 13.07 -33.02
N GLY A 101 -18.77 13.23 -33.77
CA GLY A 101 -18.78 13.04 -35.24
C GLY A 101 -18.59 11.60 -35.73
N VAL A 102 -18.48 10.62 -34.82
CA VAL A 102 -18.34 9.19 -35.11
C VAL A 102 -19.42 8.40 -34.36
N GLY A 103 -19.77 7.22 -34.88
CA GLY A 103 -20.66 6.32 -34.18
C GLY A 103 -20.15 5.92 -32.79
N ARG A 104 -21.07 5.50 -31.92
CA ARG A 104 -20.80 5.11 -30.51
C ARG A 104 -21.02 3.62 -30.27
N TYR A 105 -20.94 2.80 -31.32
CA TYR A 105 -21.24 1.37 -31.28
C TYR A 105 -22.60 1.06 -30.66
N SER A 106 -23.59 1.93 -30.89
CA SER A 106 -24.97 1.78 -30.46
C SER A 106 -25.89 1.60 -31.66
N GLU A 107 -27.11 1.13 -31.43
CA GLU A 107 -28.13 1.02 -32.49
C GLU A 107 -28.50 2.39 -33.08
N SER A 108 -28.50 3.44 -32.25
CA SER A 108 -28.83 4.81 -32.66
C SER A 108 -27.71 5.56 -33.39
N CYS A 109 -26.45 5.25 -33.08
CA CYS A 109 -25.26 5.82 -33.69
C CYS A 109 -24.28 4.68 -34.01
N PRO A 110 -24.56 3.84 -35.02
CA PRO A 110 -23.66 2.74 -35.38
C PRO A 110 -22.33 3.28 -35.92
N THR A 111 -21.21 2.71 -35.49
CA THR A 111 -19.88 3.09 -36.01
C THR A 111 -19.60 2.43 -37.37
N PHE A 112 -20.01 1.18 -37.51
CA PHE A 112 -19.82 0.37 -38.71
C PHE A 112 -21.15 -0.19 -39.22
N GLY A 113 -21.23 -0.44 -40.53
CA GLY A 113 -22.29 -1.25 -41.13
C GLY A 113 -22.20 -2.73 -40.70
N LYS A 114 -23.27 -3.50 -40.91
CA LYS A 114 -23.39 -4.91 -40.44
C LYS A 114 -22.22 -5.83 -40.83
N LYS A 115 -21.55 -5.56 -41.95
CA LYS A 115 -20.39 -6.34 -42.46
C LYS A 115 -19.03 -5.67 -42.21
N HIS A 116 -18.97 -4.60 -41.41
CA HIS A 116 -17.75 -3.80 -41.18
C HIS A 116 -17.08 -3.26 -42.46
N ARG A 117 -17.85 -3.13 -43.55
CA ARG A 117 -17.39 -2.59 -44.85
C ARG A 117 -17.81 -1.14 -45.08
N GLU A 118 -18.60 -0.59 -44.17
CA GLU A 118 -19.05 0.80 -44.15
C GLU A 118 -18.66 1.39 -42.81
N PHE A 119 -18.11 2.60 -42.82
CA PHE A 119 -17.81 3.41 -41.65
C PHE A 119 -18.62 4.70 -41.73
N TYR A 120 -19.37 5.00 -40.68
CA TYR A 120 -20.30 6.11 -40.66
C TYR A 120 -19.68 7.33 -40.00
N ILE A 121 -19.69 8.45 -40.73
CA ILE A 121 -19.25 9.77 -40.24
C ILE A 121 -20.49 10.66 -40.10
N TYR A 122 -20.62 11.30 -38.95
CA TYR A 122 -21.80 12.03 -38.51
C TYR A 122 -21.49 13.52 -38.34
N GLU A 123 -22.54 14.32 -38.23
CA GLU A 123 -22.37 15.69 -37.75
C GLU A 123 -22.00 15.67 -36.25
N SER A 124 -20.94 16.38 -35.87
CA SER A 124 -20.60 16.57 -34.45
C SER A 124 -21.29 17.84 -33.93
N PRO A 125 -22.16 17.75 -32.92
CA PRO A 125 -22.60 18.95 -32.22
C PRO A 125 -21.39 19.61 -31.51
N PRO A 126 -21.47 20.92 -31.21
CA PRO A 126 -20.48 21.59 -30.36
C PRO A 126 -20.30 20.83 -29.04
N LEU A 127 -19.05 20.55 -28.68
CA LEU A 127 -18.71 19.86 -27.45
C LEU A 127 -18.30 20.92 -26.44
N LEU A 128 -19.21 21.20 -25.50
CA LEU A 128 -19.02 22.16 -24.42
C LEU A 128 -19.24 21.42 -23.09
N GLY A 129 -18.36 21.62 -22.12
CA GLY A 129 -18.49 21.02 -20.79
C GLY A 129 -17.15 20.80 -20.11
N GLU A 130 -17.19 20.13 -18.96
CA GLU A 130 -16.02 19.80 -18.15
C GLU A 130 -15.37 18.47 -18.56
N GLY A 131 -14.13 18.24 -18.13
CA GLY A 131 -13.42 16.96 -18.33
C GLY A 131 -12.70 16.89 -19.69
N PRO A 132 -12.66 15.73 -20.38
CA PRO A 132 -11.84 15.55 -21.58
C PRO A 132 -12.22 16.41 -22.80
N VAL A 133 -13.28 17.22 -22.70
CA VAL A 133 -13.73 18.15 -23.75
C VAL A 133 -13.44 19.61 -23.40
N GLU A 134 -12.89 19.89 -22.21
CA GLU A 134 -12.51 21.23 -21.77
C GLU A 134 -11.42 21.83 -22.67
N GLU A 135 -10.48 20.99 -23.11
CA GLU A 135 -9.45 21.35 -24.11
C GLU A 135 -10.03 21.82 -25.46
N TYR A 136 -11.32 21.57 -25.73
CA TYR A 136 -11.98 22.05 -26.96
C TYR A 136 -12.51 23.47 -26.84
N ALA A 137 -12.53 24.06 -25.64
CA ALA A 137 -13.04 25.42 -25.42
C ALA A 137 -12.24 26.50 -26.18
N VAL A 138 -10.94 26.24 -26.41
CA VAL A 138 -10.07 27.12 -27.21
C VAL A 138 -10.42 27.10 -28.70
N LEU A 139 -11.10 26.05 -29.17
CA LEU A 139 -11.44 25.85 -30.57
C LEU A 139 -12.80 26.46 -30.89
N THR A 140 -12.89 27.09 -32.06
CA THR A 140 -14.16 27.50 -32.67
C THR A 140 -15.00 26.27 -33.03
N ARG A 141 -16.30 26.46 -33.27
CA ARG A 141 -17.20 25.38 -33.70
C ARG A 141 -16.71 24.67 -34.98
N GLU A 142 -16.15 25.42 -35.92
CA GLU A 142 -15.62 24.87 -37.17
C GLU A 142 -14.34 24.07 -36.94
N GLU A 143 -13.43 24.58 -36.11
CA GLU A 143 -12.20 23.86 -35.72
C GLU A 143 -12.54 22.60 -34.92
N GLN A 144 -13.54 22.62 -34.03
CA GLN A 144 -14.01 21.41 -33.34
C GLN A 144 -14.56 20.38 -34.34
N ARG A 145 -15.34 20.81 -35.34
CA ARG A 145 -15.83 19.92 -36.39
C ARG A 145 -14.67 19.33 -37.20
N GLU A 146 -13.69 20.15 -37.55
CA GLU A 146 -12.48 19.69 -38.24
C GLU A 146 -11.70 18.66 -37.41
N LEU A 147 -11.51 18.92 -36.11
CA LEU A 147 -10.86 18.01 -35.17
C LEU A 147 -11.53 16.63 -35.19
N GLN A 148 -12.87 16.59 -35.07
CA GLN A 148 -13.62 15.32 -35.05
C GLN A 148 -13.57 14.58 -36.39
N LEU A 149 -13.60 15.29 -37.52
CA LEU A 149 -13.45 14.67 -38.85
C LEU A 149 -12.07 14.04 -39.03
N ARG A 150 -11.00 14.71 -38.60
CA ARG A 150 -9.64 14.14 -38.62
C ARG A 150 -9.54 12.91 -37.71
N ARG A 151 -10.06 13.01 -36.47
CA ARG A 151 -10.10 11.90 -35.50
C ARG A 151 -10.95 10.72 -35.97
N ALA A 152 -11.97 10.94 -36.81
CA ALA A 152 -12.74 9.84 -37.39
C ALA A 152 -11.89 8.92 -38.27
N VAL A 153 -10.89 9.47 -38.98
CA VAL A 153 -9.94 8.68 -39.76
C VAL A 153 -9.02 7.87 -38.85
N VAL A 154 -8.53 8.49 -37.77
CA VAL A 154 -7.73 7.80 -36.74
C VAL A 154 -8.53 6.66 -36.12
N HIS A 155 -9.78 6.91 -35.73
CA HIS A 155 -10.67 5.90 -35.17
C HIS A 155 -10.80 4.69 -36.08
N LEU A 156 -11.07 4.92 -37.37
CA LEU A 156 -11.21 3.85 -38.35
C LEU A 156 -9.91 3.04 -38.52
N ALA A 157 -8.78 3.72 -38.74
CA ALA A 157 -7.49 3.06 -38.94
C ALA A 157 -7.09 2.25 -37.71
N MET A 158 -7.11 2.87 -36.53
CA MET A 158 -6.72 2.23 -35.27
C MET A 158 -7.65 1.10 -34.87
N THR A 159 -8.96 1.21 -35.14
CA THR A 159 -9.90 0.11 -34.85
C THR A 159 -9.53 -1.15 -35.64
N LEU A 160 -9.14 -1.00 -36.90
CA LEU A 160 -8.81 -2.14 -37.75
C LEU A 160 -7.42 -2.70 -37.47
N GLU A 161 -6.44 -1.83 -37.22
CA GLU A 161 -5.09 -2.26 -36.85
C GLU A 161 -5.09 -2.97 -35.49
N ASP A 162 -5.77 -2.42 -34.48
CA ASP A 162 -5.85 -3.07 -33.17
C ASP A 162 -6.52 -4.44 -33.24
N ARG A 163 -7.64 -4.57 -33.97
CA ARG A 163 -8.29 -5.88 -34.18
C ARG A 163 -7.41 -6.90 -34.90
N ALA A 164 -6.49 -6.44 -35.75
CA ALA A 164 -5.59 -7.31 -36.49
C ALA A 164 -4.35 -7.69 -35.68
N ARG A 165 -3.90 -6.82 -34.77
CA ARG A 165 -2.62 -6.95 -34.06
C ARG A 165 -2.76 -7.30 -32.58
N GLY A 166 -3.93 -7.07 -31.98
CA GLY A 166 -4.18 -7.29 -30.55
C GLY A 166 -3.43 -6.32 -29.64
N TRP A 167 -3.15 -5.09 -30.07
CA TRP A 167 -2.39 -4.12 -29.26
C TRP A 167 -3.09 -3.74 -27.95
N SER A 168 -4.41 -3.68 -27.97
CA SER A 168 -5.19 -3.44 -26.76
C SER A 168 -5.18 -4.62 -25.81
N GLU A 169 -4.81 -5.82 -26.24
CA GLU A 169 -4.64 -7.03 -25.43
C GLU A 169 -3.19 -7.24 -24.98
N ASP A 170 -2.25 -6.47 -25.51
CA ASP A 170 -0.83 -6.47 -25.13
C ASP A 170 -0.66 -5.92 -23.70
N ALA A 171 0.21 -6.58 -22.92
CA ALA A 171 0.47 -6.22 -21.53
C ALA A 171 0.89 -4.75 -21.37
N ARG A 172 1.65 -4.19 -22.32
CA ARG A 172 2.10 -2.79 -22.30
C ARG A 172 0.95 -1.79 -22.30
N TRP A 173 -0.18 -2.15 -22.93
CA TRP A 173 -1.39 -1.31 -22.91
C TRP A 173 -2.28 -1.63 -21.72
N GLN A 174 -2.46 -2.92 -21.43
CA GLN A 174 -3.37 -3.35 -20.38
C GLN A 174 -2.93 -2.91 -18.98
N GLN A 175 -1.63 -2.82 -18.73
CA GLN A 175 -1.06 -2.33 -17.47
C GLN A 175 -1.28 -0.81 -17.25
N VAL A 176 -1.58 -0.02 -18.29
CA VAL A 176 -1.77 1.44 -18.17
C VAL A 176 -2.95 1.78 -17.25
N ASN A 177 -4.09 1.12 -17.47
CA ASN A 177 -5.35 1.37 -16.78
C ASN A 177 -5.88 0.11 -16.05
N GLY A 178 -5.01 -0.91 -15.87
CA GLY A 178 -5.35 -2.12 -15.14
C GLY A 178 -6.42 -2.99 -15.81
N TRP A 179 -6.41 -3.09 -17.14
CA TRP A 179 -7.38 -3.86 -17.91
C TRP A 179 -7.27 -5.39 -17.69
N HIS A 180 -6.17 -5.86 -17.06
CA HIS A 180 -6.00 -7.25 -16.63
C HIS A 180 -6.44 -7.44 -15.16
N LEU A 181 -7.46 -8.26 -14.94
CA LEU A 181 -7.87 -8.76 -13.61
C LEU A 181 -8.53 -10.12 -13.79
N ALA A 182 -7.90 -11.20 -13.31
CA ALA A 182 -8.56 -12.49 -13.28
C ALA A 182 -9.83 -12.42 -12.44
N LEU A 183 -10.85 -13.12 -12.92
CA LEU A 183 -12.21 -13.22 -12.37
C LEU A 183 -13.16 -12.02 -12.62
N ARG A 184 -12.73 -10.91 -13.26
CA ARG A 184 -13.64 -9.78 -13.57
C ARG A 184 -13.68 -9.30 -15.03
N GLY A 185 -12.80 -9.80 -15.90
CA GLY A 185 -12.73 -9.31 -17.29
C GLY A 185 -12.18 -7.87 -17.38
N PRO A 186 -12.05 -7.31 -18.59
CA PRO A 186 -11.44 -5.99 -18.78
C PRO A 186 -12.26 -4.89 -18.12
N HIS A 187 -11.70 -4.23 -17.11
CA HIS A 187 -12.31 -3.12 -16.39
C HIS A 187 -11.31 -1.97 -16.25
N ASN A 188 -11.73 -0.75 -16.59
CA ASN A 188 -10.89 0.44 -16.39
C ASN A 188 -10.79 0.71 -14.90
N GLN A 189 -9.58 0.55 -14.35
CA GLN A 189 -9.32 0.81 -12.95
C GLN A 189 -9.07 2.29 -12.65
N ASP A 190 -8.87 3.12 -13.68
CA ASP A 190 -8.73 4.56 -13.60
C ASP A 190 -9.99 5.25 -14.14
N VAL A 191 -10.86 5.69 -13.23
CA VAL A 191 -12.10 6.41 -13.60
C VAL A 191 -11.86 7.78 -14.25
N TRP A 192 -10.62 8.23 -14.39
CA TRP A 192 -10.20 9.44 -15.10
C TRP A 192 -9.10 9.18 -16.16
N GLY A 193 -8.65 7.94 -16.34
CA GLY A 193 -7.50 7.55 -17.16
C GLY A 193 -7.77 7.40 -18.66
N TYR A 194 -8.94 7.83 -19.14
CA TYR A 194 -9.32 7.76 -20.54
C TYR A 194 -9.25 9.12 -21.23
N ALA A 195 -8.88 9.13 -22.51
CA ALA A 195 -8.90 10.35 -23.32
C ALA A 195 -10.32 10.77 -23.73
N ARG A 196 -11.27 9.82 -23.83
CA ARG A 196 -12.69 10.08 -24.10
C ARG A 196 -13.58 9.12 -23.30
N PRO A 197 -14.79 9.52 -22.86
CA PRO A 197 -15.66 8.66 -22.05
C PRO A 197 -15.96 7.28 -22.65
N MET A 198 -15.91 7.16 -23.98
CA MET A 198 -16.09 5.88 -24.67
C MET A 198 -14.98 4.87 -24.36
N GLY A 199 -13.76 5.31 -24.04
CA GLY A 199 -12.62 4.46 -23.68
C GLY A 199 -12.86 3.63 -22.43
N MET A 200 -13.70 4.09 -21.50
CA MET A 200 -14.06 3.35 -20.27
C MET A 200 -14.71 1.99 -20.55
N ARG A 201 -15.23 1.74 -21.75
CA ARG A 201 -16.01 0.54 -22.07
C ARG A 201 -15.16 -0.71 -22.33
N SER A 202 -13.91 -0.55 -22.76
CA SER A 202 -13.02 -1.68 -23.10
C SER A 202 -11.61 -1.18 -23.41
N ALA A 203 -10.58 -2.01 -23.18
CA ALA A 203 -9.20 -1.73 -23.57
C ALA A 203 -9.05 -1.32 -25.05
N HIS A 204 -9.81 -1.96 -25.95
CA HIS A 204 -9.87 -1.61 -27.38
C HIS A 204 -10.28 -0.15 -27.60
N LEU A 205 -11.42 0.26 -27.07
CA LEU A 205 -11.93 1.62 -27.21
C LEU A 205 -11.05 2.64 -26.48
N ASP A 206 -10.40 2.25 -25.39
CA ASP A 206 -9.42 3.08 -24.69
C ASP A 206 -8.23 3.38 -25.60
N LEU A 207 -7.62 2.35 -26.20
CA LEU A 207 -6.52 2.51 -27.15
C LEU A 207 -6.92 3.35 -28.36
N VAL A 208 -8.06 3.06 -28.97
CA VAL A 208 -8.52 3.76 -30.17
C VAL A 208 -8.78 5.24 -29.87
N THR A 209 -9.49 5.55 -28.78
CA THR A 209 -9.78 6.95 -28.43
C THR A 209 -8.58 7.70 -27.87
N PHE A 210 -7.63 7.01 -27.23
CA PHE A 210 -6.35 7.59 -26.88
C PHE A 210 -5.52 7.93 -28.12
N ALA A 211 -5.47 7.04 -29.11
CA ALA A 211 -4.77 7.28 -30.36
C ALA A 211 -5.36 8.48 -31.14
N GLU A 212 -6.69 8.65 -31.14
CA GLU A 212 -7.33 9.86 -31.68
C GLU A 212 -6.77 11.14 -31.05
N ALA A 213 -6.68 11.17 -29.71
CA ALA A 213 -6.15 12.30 -28.98
C ALA A 213 -4.64 12.45 -29.18
N TYR A 214 -3.90 11.35 -29.34
CA TYR A 214 -2.45 11.38 -29.51
C TYR A 214 -2.01 11.92 -30.89
N PHE A 215 -2.66 11.44 -31.96
CA PHE A 215 -2.33 11.81 -33.34
C PHE A 215 -2.92 13.15 -33.77
N VAL A 216 -4.10 13.51 -33.25
CA VAL A 216 -4.80 14.74 -33.64
C VAL A 216 -5.23 15.49 -32.38
N ARG A 217 -4.42 16.47 -31.98
CA ARG A 217 -4.62 17.29 -30.78
C ARG A 217 -5.31 18.61 -31.10
N PRO A 218 -6.02 19.24 -30.13
CA PRO A 218 -6.55 20.58 -30.29
C PRO A 218 -5.49 21.59 -30.73
N GLU A 219 -4.29 21.53 -30.14
CA GLU A 219 -3.18 22.43 -30.46
C GLU A 219 -2.63 22.24 -31.88
N ASP A 220 -2.71 21.04 -32.47
CA ASP A 220 -2.20 20.78 -33.83
C ASP A 220 -2.94 21.66 -34.86
N LEU A 221 -4.26 21.83 -34.69
CA LEU A 221 -5.08 22.67 -35.57
C LEU A 221 -4.72 24.15 -35.47
N LEU A 222 -4.29 24.58 -34.28
CA LEU A 222 -3.92 25.97 -34.03
C LEU A 222 -2.48 26.23 -34.50
N LEU A 223 -1.55 25.30 -34.25
CA LEU A 223 -0.15 25.39 -34.69
C LEU A 223 -0.04 25.46 -36.22
N GLU A 224 -0.87 24.71 -36.96
CA GLU A 224 -0.98 24.80 -38.42
C GLU A 224 -1.34 26.21 -38.93
N ARG A 225 -1.90 27.06 -38.06
CA ARG A 225 -2.42 28.40 -38.38
C ARG A 225 -1.82 29.48 -37.48
N GLN A 226 -0.68 29.21 -36.84
CA GLN A 226 -0.05 30.10 -35.87
C GLN A 226 0.26 31.49 -36.45
N ASP A 227 0.44 31.60 -37.77
CA ASP A 227 0.69 32.87 -38.46
C ASP A 227 -0.53 33.81 -38.47
N GLN A 228 -1.73 33.30 -38.12
CA GLN A 228 -2.95 34.08 -38.04
C GLN A 228 -3.06 34.75 -36.65
N PRO A 229 -3.11 36.09 -36.55
CA PRO A 229 -3.15 36.78 -35.26
C PRO A 229 -4.21 36.31 -34.25
N PRO A 230 -5.48 36.01 -34.62
CA PRO A 230 -6.47 35.51 -33.66
C PRO A 230 -6.22 34.07 -33.21
N VAL A 231 -5.45 33.28 -33.98
CA VAL A 231 -5.04 31.92 -33.59
C VAL A 231 -3.83 31.98 -32.66
N ALA A 232 -2.85 32.84 -32.95
CA ALA A 232 -1.67 33.04 -32.12
C ALA A 232 -2.04 33.40 -30.67
N ARG A 233 -3.01 34.30 -30.47
CA ARG A 233 -3.50 34.66 -29.13
C ARG A 233 -4.11 33.47 -28.38
N ARG A 234 -4.89 32.64 -29.07
CA ARG A 234 -5.50 31.43 -28.47
C ARG A 234 -4.46 30.35 -28.17
N LEU A 235 -3.38 30.25 -28.96
CA LEU A 235 -2.22 29.41 -28.66
C LEU A 235 -1.48 29.86 -27.40
N GLU A 236 -1.38 31.17 -27.17
CA GLU A 236 -0.81 31.74 -25.95
C GLU A 236 -1.67 31.48 -24.71
N GLU A 237 -2.97 31.19 -24.87
CA GLU A 237 -3.89 30.86 -23.76
C GLU A 237 -3.82 29.38 -23.35
N LEU A 238 -3.19 28.51 -24.15
CA LEU A 238 -3.05 27.08 -23.84
C LEU A 238 -1.97 26.82 -22.78
N ASP A 239 -2.36 26.16 -21.69
CA ASP A 239 -1.42 25.67 -20.68
C ASP A 239 -0.75 24.37 -21.18
N PRO A 240 0.58 24.37 -21.43
CA PRO A 240 1.30 23.18 -21.88
C PRO A 240 1.19 22.00 -20.89
N ASN A 241 1.00 22.28 -19.60
CA ASN A 241 0.93 21.25 -18.56
C ASN A 241 -0.36 20.44 -18.61
N THR A 242 -1.43 20.97 -19.21
CA THR A 242 -2.72 20.28 -19.36
C THR A 242 -2.79 19.41 -20.61
N THR A 243 -1.81 19.53 -21.51
CA THR A 243 -1.76 18.73 -22.76
C THR A 243 -1.62 17.25 -22.48
N LEU A 244 -2.12 16.42 -23.39
CA LEU A 244 -2.00 14.95 -23.33
C LEU A 244 -0.54 14.50 -23.07
N GLY A 245 0.43 15.19 -23.70
CA GLY A 245 1.85 14.86 -23.60
C GLY A 245 2.43 15.01 -22.19
N CYS A 246 1.87 15.90 -21.36
CA CYS A 246 2.31 16.15 -19.99
C CYS A 246 1.43 15.45 -18.93
N GLN A 247 0.41 14.73 -19.39
CA GLN A 247 -0.65 14.17 -18.56
C GLN A 247 -0.82 12.66 -18.74
N SER A 248 -0.26 12.07 -19.80
CA SER A 248 -0.41 10.66 -20.16
C SER A 248 0.89 10.09 -20.77
N PHE A 249 2.00 10.19 -20.04
CA PHE A 249 3.31 9.64 -20.42
C PHE A 249 3.28 8.13 -20.65
N THR A 250 2.64 7.37 -19.77
CA THR A 250 2.62 5.90 -19.79
C THR A 250 1.86 5.37 -21.02
N ALA A 251 0.65 5.85 -21.25
CA ALA A 251 -0.14 5.51 -22.43
C ALA A 251 0.56 5.94 -23.73
N SER A 252 1.15 7.14 -23.75
CA SER A 252 1.92 7.63 -24.90
C SER A 252 3.12 6.73 -25.20
N ARG A 253 3.84 6.26 -24.18
CA ARG A 253 4.97 5.35 -24.33
C ARG A 253 4.54 3.98 -24.85
N ALA A 254 3.43 3.42 -24.34
CA ALA A 254 2.88 2.17 -24.84
C ALA A 254 2.53 2.28 -26.34
N LEU A 255 1.78 3.32 -26.73
CA LEU A 255 1.44 3.56 -28.14
C LEU A 255 2.69 3.75 -29.01
N ARG A 256 3.67 4.56 -28.57
CA ARG A 256 4.93 4.73 -29.30
C ARG A 256 5.70 3.43 -29.49
N SER A 257 5.66 2.53 -28.51
CA SER A 257 6.30 1.22 -28.63
C SER A 257 5.67 0.40 -29.76
N PHE A 258 4.33 0.35 -29.85
CA PHE A 258 3.62 -0.30 -30.96
C PHE A 258 3.92 0.35 -32.32
N LEU A 259 4.05 1.68 -32.36
CA LEU A 259 4.41 2.41 -33.57
C LEU A 259 5.85 2.12 -34.00
N SER A 260 6.80 2.08 -33.08
CA SER A 260 8.20 1.78 -33.40
C SER A 260 8.39 0.38 -34.01
N GLU A 261 7.54 -0.57 -33.62
CA GLU A 261 7.56 -1.94 -34.17
C GLU A 261 6.93 -2.01 -35.56
N SER A 262 5.93 -1.17 -35.84
CA SER A 262 5.14 -1.23 -37.08
C SER A 262 5.55 -0.19 -38.13
N SER A 263 6.17 0.91 -37.71
CA SER A 263 6.55 2.10 -38.48
C SER A 263 7.84 2.73 -37.91
N PRO A 264 8.99 2.04 -37.92
CA PRO A 264 10.22 2.54 -37.30
C PRO A 264 10.74 3.85 -37.92
N GLU A 265 10.36 4.13 -39.17
CA GLU A 265 10.70 5.36 -39.89
C GLU A 265 9.82 6.57 -39.54
N TRP A 266 8.72 6.36 -38.81
CA TRP A 266 7.82 7.45 -38.46
C TRP A 266 8.32 8.20 -37.24
N GLU A 267 8.49 9.52 -37.38
CA GLU A 267 8.84 10.41 -36.28
C GLU A 267 7.61 11.21 -35.85
N GLU A 268 7.41 11.31 -34.53
CA GLU A 268 6.35 12.14 -33.97
C GLU A 268 6.61 13.62 -34.31
N PRO A 269 5.63 14.35 -34.87
CA PRO A 269 5.80 15.76 -35.16
C PRO A 269 6.14 16.57 -33.90
N ALA A 270 7.09 17.51 -34.04
CA ALA A 270 7.45 18.41 -32.96
C ALA A 270 6.27 19.35 -32.65
N ARG A 271 5.77 19.28 -31.40
CA ARG A 271 4.70 20.13 -30.88
C ARG A 271 5.26 20.96 -29.73
N VAL A 272 5.67 22.18 -30.03
CA VAL A 272 6.20 23.11 -29.03
C VAL A 272 5.24 24.29 -28.94
N LEU A 273 4.52 24.37 -27.82
CA LEU A 273 3.64 25.50 -27.54
C LEU A 273 4.47 26.75 -27.19
N PRO A 274 3.99 27.97 -27.50
CA PRO A 274 4.70 29.21 -27.19
C PRO A 274 5.13 29.32 -25.72
N GLN A 275 4.22 29.01 -24.78
CA GLN A 275 4.54 29.02 -23.34
C GLN A 275 5.62 27.99 -22.96
N ALA A 276 5.58 26.78 -23.54
CA ALA A 276 6.58 25.74 -23.31
C ALA A 276 7.96 26.15 -23.85
N ALA A 277 8.00 26.76 -25.04
CA ALA A 277 9.22 27.32 -25.61
C ALA A 277 9.81 28.41 -24.71
N MET A 278 8.99 29.33 -24.20
CA MET A 278 9.43 30.39 -23.28
C MET A 278 9.94 29.82 -21.95
N ALA A 279 9.33 28.75 -21.44
CA ALA A 279 9.76 28.08 -20.22
C ALA A 279 11.03 27.21 -20.41
N GLY A 280 11.44 26.95 -21.66
CA GLY A 280 12.58 26.08 -21.96
C GLY A 280 12.35 24.59 -21.64
N ALA A 281 11.08 24.19 -21.40
CA ALA A 281 10.69 22.87 -20.93
C ALA A 281 9.42 22.42 -21.65
N ARG A 282 9.34 21.14 -22.05
CA ARG A 282 8.15 20.60 -22.74
C ARG A 282 6.97 20.46 -21.79
N CYS A 283 7.26 20.05 -20.55
CA CYS A 283 6.27 19.94 -19.48
C CYS A 283 6.77 20.70 -18.24
N PRO A 284 6.70 22.04 -18.22
CA PRO A 284 7.33 22.86 -17.18
C PRO A 284 6.96 22.45 -15.74
N ALA A 285 5.70 22.13 -15.47
CA ALA A 285 5.24 21.72 -14.13
C ALA A 285 5.77 20.34 -13.74
N PHE A 286 5.77 19.37 -14.66
CA PHE A 286 6.33 18.04 -14.41
C PHE A 286 7.84 18.12 -14.18
N GLU A 287 8.59 18.82 -15.05
CA GLU A 287 10.04 18.91 -14.94
C GLU A 287 10.47 19.59 -13.62
N THR A 288 9.75 20.65 -13.22
CA THR A 288 9.96 21.34 -11.93
C THR A 288 9.61 20.46 -10.73
N TRP A 289 8.55 19.66 -10.82
CA TRP A 289 8.13 18.74 -9.76
C TRP A 289 9.07 17.53 -9.63
N ALA A 290 9.46 16.94 -10.76
CA ALA A 290 10.22 15.71 -10.84
C ALA A 290 11.68 15.90 -10.43
N ARG A 291 12.27 17.08 -10.72
CA ARG A 291 13.67 17.44 -10.39
C ARG A 291 14.63 16.31 -10.73
N LEU A 292 14.55 15.81 -11.96
CA LEU A 292 15.25 14.60 -12.41
C LEU A 292 16.76 14.66 -12.20
N ASP A 293 17.36 15.84 -12.34
CA ASP A 293 18.80 16.00 -12.12
C ASP A 293 19.19 15.87 -10.65
N ASP A 294 18.29 16.16 -9.70
CA ASP A 294 18.55 16.00 -8.26
C ASP A 294 18.15 14.61 -7.74
N LEU A 295 17.49 13.78 -8.56
CA LEU A 295 16.98 12.47 -8.12
C LEU A 295 18.12 11.52 -7.74
N ASP A 296 18.07 10.98 -6.52
CA ASP A 296 19.05 10.01 -6.00
C ASP A 296 18.53 8.56 -6.09
N GLY A 297 17.21 8.37 -6.06
CA GLY A 297 16.58 7.05 -6.23
C GLY A 297 15.32 6.88 -5.40
N PHE A 298 14.96 5.63 -5.13
CA PHE A 298 13.71 5.28 -4.44
C PHE A 298 13.93 4.21 -3.37
N ASP A 299 13.20 4.34 -2.27
CA ASP A 299 13.06 3.28 -1.26
C ASP A 299 11.59 2.84 -1.14
N VAL A 300 11.36 1.54 -1.06
CA VAL A 300 10.11 0.98 -0.53
C VAL A 300 10.24 0.90 0.99
N LEU A 301 9.27 1.48 1.70
CA LEU A 301 9.19 1.43 3.16
C LEU A 301 8.12 0.43 3.58
N LEU A 302 8.45 -0.48 4.50
CA LEU A 302 7.48 -1.35 5.17
C LEU A 302 7.26 -0.85 6.60
N ALA A 303 6.08 -0.30 6.86
CA ALA A 303 5.61 -0.06 8.22
C ALA A 303 5.15 -1.38 8.85
N ALA A 304 5.88 -1.81 9.89
CA ALA A 304 5.69 -3.10 10.52
C ALA A 304 4.25 -3.32 11.03
N ALA A 305 3.82 -4.57 11.05
CA ALA A 305 2.54 -4.97 11.63
C ALA A 305 2.42 -4.59 13.11
N THR A 306 1.19 -4.35 13.58
CA THR A 306 0.90 -4.00 14.97
C THR A 306 -0.02 -5.01 15.64
N SER A 307 -0.14 -4.91 16.96
CA SER A 307 -1.16 -5.62 17.74
C SER A 307 -2.62 -5.20 17.44
N ARG A 308 -2.88 -4.34 16.44
CA ARG A 308 -4.24 -3.88 16.08
C ARG A 308 -4.71 -4.54 14.77
N PRO A 309 -5.98 -5.01 14.69
CA PRO A 309 -6.53 -5.71 13.52
C PRO A 309 -6.40 -5.00 12.18
N GLN A 310 -6.56 -3.67 12.16
CA GLN A 310 -6.49 -2.84 10.95
C GLN A 310 -5.09 -2.72 10.34
N SER A 311 -4.05 -3.22 11.00
CA SER A 311 -2.66 -3.13 10.53
C SER A 311 -1.88 -4.43 10.74
N LEU A 312 -2.57 -5.58 10.78
CA LEU A 312 -1.99 -6.89 11.05
C LEU A 312 -0.92 -7.32 10.04
N TYR A 313 -0.96 -6.78 8.81
CA TYR A 313 -0.06 -7.19 7.72
C TYR A 313 0.94 -6.10 7.31
N GLY A 314 1.02 -5.01 8.08
CA GLY A 314 1.88 -3.88 7.77
C GLY A 314 1.36 -2.99 6.63
N HIS A 315 2.19 -2.08 6.15
CA HIS A 315 1.83 -1.13 5.09
C HIS A 315 3.06 -0.76 4.25
N LEU A 316 2.91 -0.71 2.92
CA LEU A 316 3.96 -0.25 2.00
C LEU A 316 3.79 1.22 1.66
N LEU A 317 4.93 1.93 1.60
CA LEU A 317 5.03 3.29 1.10
C LEU A 317 6.20 3.40 0.11
N LEU A 318 6.14 4.36 -0.81
CA LEU A 318 7.22 4.65 -1.75
C LEU A 318 7.86 6.00 -1.41
N HIS A 319 9.15 5.98 -1.08
CA HIS A 319 9.93 7.16 -0.74
C HIS A 319 10.82 7.56 -1.92
N VAL A 320 10.76 8.83 -2.33
CA VAL A 320 11.63 9.38 -3.39
C VAL A 320 12.76 10.17 -2.75
N LYS A 321 13.99 9.79 -3.06
CA LYS A 321 15.20 10.40 -2.52
C LYS A 321 15.79 11.42 -3.47
N TYR A 322 16.27 12.53 -2.94
CA TYR A 322 16.97 13.54 -3.71
C TYR A 322 18.35 13.81 -3.12
N ARG A 323 19.31 14.18 -3.97
CA ARG A 323 20.64 14.59 -3.54
C ARG A 323 20.53 15.90 -2.75
N GLY A 324 21.10 15.94 -1.55
CA GLY A 324 21.14 17.17 -0.76
C GLY A 324 22.04 18.20 -1.43
N GLY A 325 21.51 19.39 -1.78
CA GLY A 325 22.34 20.46 -2.34
C GLY A 325 21.62 21.66 -2.99
N GLY A 326 20.36 21.54 -3.42
CA GLY A 326 19.68 22.61 -4.17
C GLY A 326 18.73 23.52 -3.37
N LEU A 327 18.20 23.07 -2.25
CA LEU A 327 17.23 23.81 -1.42
C LEU A 327 17.51 23.58 0.07
N VAL A 328 17.11 24.53 0.92
CA VAL A 328 17.11 24.47 2.39
C VAL A 328 16.08 23.45 2.91
N ARG A 329 16.11 22.21 2.39
CA ARG A 329 15.18 21.14 2.74
C ARG A 329 16.00 19.89 3.00
N GLY A 330 16.20 19.56 4.29
CA GLY A 330 16.83 18.31 4.70
C GLY A 330 15.96 17.09 4.36
N VAL A 331 16.52 15.88 4.55
CA VAL A 331 15.89 14.55 4.32
C VAL A 331 14.43 14.46 4.81
N GLY A 332 14.09 15.16 5.90
CA GLY A 332 12.73 15.18 6.44
C GLY A 332 11.64 15.71 5.49
N PHE A 333 11.99 16.46 4.45
CA PHE A 333 11.05 17.02 3.46
C PHE A 333 10.97 16.20 2.17
N GLU A 334 11.71 15.09 2.07
CA GLU A 334 11.61 14.18 0.92
C GLU A 334 10.19 13.60 0.82
N PRO A 335 9.64 13.46 -0.40
CA PRO A 335 8.27 13.03 -0.59
C PRO A 335 8.13 11.52 -0.37
N VAL A 336 7.11 11.13 0.38
CA VAL A 336 6.73 9.73 0.59
C VAL A 336 5.28 9.57 0.15
N TYR A 337 5.07 8.66 -0.78
CA TYR A 337 3.77 8.33 -1.33
C TYR A 337 3.15 7.15 -0.58
N GLN A 338 1.92 7.34 -0.11
CA GLN A 338 1.15 6.37 0.64
C GLN A 338 -0.12 5.99 -0.13
N PHE A 339 -0.45 4.70 -0.18
CA PHE A 339 -1.69 4.24 -0.81
C PHE A 339 -2.73 4.00 0.27
N GLY A 340 -3.77 4.83 0.33
CA GLY A 340 -4.75 4.83 1.41
C GLY A 340 -6.18 4.69 0.91
N ALA A 341 -7.01 3.95 1.66
CA ALA A 341 -8.45 3.98 1.48
C ALA A 341 -8.97 5.36 1.89
N LEU A 342 -9.69 6.03 1.00
CA LEU A 342 -10.35 7.28 1.28
C LEU A 342 -11.72 6.98 1.91
N THR A 343 -11.90 7.40 3.16
CA THR A 343 -13.12 7.12 3.92
C THR A 343 -13.88 8.39 4.26
N ASP A 344 -15.16 8.23 4.60
CA ASP A 344 -15.93 9.29 5.25
C ASP A 344 -15.27 9.64 6.58
N SER A 345 -15.36 10.93 6.94
CA SER A 345 -14.73 11.45 8.16
C SER A 345 -15.26 10.85 9.48
N ASP A 346 -16.45 10.24 9.47
CA ASP A 346 -17.14 9.65 10.62
C ASP A 346 -17.58 8.19 10.39
N VAL A 347 -16.84 7.47 9.54
CA VAL A 347 -17.12 6.05 9.27
C VAL A 347 -17.12 5.20 10.55
N ASP A 348 -18.19 4.43 10.75
CA ASP A 348 -18.31 3.51 11.88
C ASP A 348 -17.25 2.37 11.76
N PRO A 349 -16.63 1.91 12.86
CA PRO A 349 -15.60 0.86 12.80
C PRO A 349 -16.06 -0.47 12.17
N ILE A 350 -17.33 -0.86 12.36
CA ILE A 350 -17.89 -2.09 11.79
C ILE A 350 -18.11 -1.90 10.29
N ASP A 351 -18.69 -0.77 9.89
CA ASP A 351 -18.86 -0.41 8.48
C ASP A 351 -17.51 -0.31 7.76
N TYR A 352 -16.51 0.29 8.42
CA TYR A 352 -15.12 0.34 7.94
C TYR A 352 -14.55 -1.06 7.68
N LEU A 353 -14.73 -2.00 8.61
CA LEU A 353 -14.25 -3.37 8.46
C LEU A 353 -14.97 -4.06 7.28
N ILE A 354 -16.30 -3.99 7.23
CA ILE A 354 -17.10 -4.65 6.18
C ILE A 354 -16.75 -4.07 4.82
N LYS A 355 -16.84 -2.74 4.65
CA LYS A 355 -16.48 -2.05 3.40
C LYS A 355 -15.02 -2.30 3.01
N GLY A 356 -14.11 -2.34 3.98
CA GLY A 356 -12.71 -2.69 3.75
C GLY A 356 -12.53 -4.07 3.14
N VAL A 357 -13.32 -5.07 3.56
CA VAL A 357 -13.26 -6.44 3.01
C VAL A 357 -13.97 -6.53 1.65
N VAL A 358 -15.15 -5.91 1.50
CA VAL A 358 -16.00 -6.12 0.30
C VAL A 358 -15.72 -5.16 -0.86
N GLY A 359 -14.97 -4.07 -0.67
CA GLY A 359 -14.66 -3.14 -1.76
C GLY A 359 -15.36 -1.77 -1.68
N GLY A 360 -15.74 -1.32 -0.50
CA GLY A 360 -16.60 -0.15 -0.31
C GLY A 360 -15.92 1.22 -0.28
N PHE A 361 -14.58 1.27 -0.33
CA PHE A 361 -13.82 2.53 -0.34
C PHE A 361 -13.03 2.70 -1.64
N PRO A 362 -12.90 3.92 -2.18
CA PRO A 362 -11.88 4.24 -3.16
C PRO A 362 -10.50 4.32 -2.49
N THR A 363 -9.45 4.10 -3.25
CA THR A 363 -8.06 4.23 -2.82
C THR A 363 -7.41 5.34 -3.61
N VAL A 364 -6.60 6.14 -2.93
CA VAL A 364 -5.88 7.26 -3.53
C VAL A 364 -4.40 7.20 -3.17
N LEU A 365 -3.58 7.86 -3.99
CA LEU A 365 -2.18 8.11 -3.69
C LEU A 365 -2.05 9.40 -2.87
N GLU A 366 -1.63 9.30 -1.61
CA GLU A 366 -1.44 10.45 -0.73
C GLU A 366 0.04 10.83 -0.65
N LEU A 367 0.32 12.12 -0.86
CA LEU A 367 1.66 12.67 -0.70
C LEU A 367 1.88 13.08 0.76
N ASN A 368 2.94 12.56 1.35
CA ASN A 368 3.43 12.94 2.67
C ASN A 368 4.92 13.35 2.59
N THR A 369 5.46 13.84 3.69
CA THR A 369 6.91 14.07 3.86
C THR A 369 7.51 12.95 4.68
N PHE A 370 8.79 12.67 4.50
CA PHE A 370 9.49 11.68 5.32
C PHE A 370 9.37 11.97 6.82
N ARG A 371 9.44 13.24 7.23
CA ARG A 371 9.21 13.66 8.63
C ARG A 371 7.78 13.44 9.10
N GLY A 372 6.79 13.62 8.22
CA GLY A 372 5.40 13.30 8.50
C GLY A 372 5.19 11.80 8.72
N VAL A 373 5.78 10.97 7.86
CA VAL A 373 5.79 9.50 7.96
C VAL A 373 6.49 9.01 9.22
N ASP A 374 7.65 9.58 9.55
CA ASP A 374 8.36 9.30 10.81
C ASP A 374 7.49 9.62 12.04
N ARG A 375 6.91 10.82 12.10
CA ARG A 375 6.01 11.20 13.20
C ARG A 375 4.78 10.30 13.29
N LEU A 376 4.17 9.96 12.15
CA LEU A 376 2.99 9.10 12.12
C LEU A 376 3.33 7.68 12.56
N PHE A 377 4.25 7.00 11.88
CA PHE A 377 4.50 5.59 12.14
C PHE A 377 5.40 5.36 13.35
N LEU A 378 6.53 6.05 13.48
CA LEU A 378 7.49 5.77 14.56
C LEU A 378 7.03 6.32 15.91
N GLN A 379 6.40 7.51 15.93
CA GLN A 379 6.08 8.23 17.17
C GLN A 379 4.60 8.14 17.56
N TYR A 380 3.66 8.21 16.62
CA TYR A 380 2.23 8.13 16.95
C TYR A 380 1.72 6.69 16.97
N GLU A 381 1.95 5.92 15.91
CA GLU A 381 1.51 4.52 15.82
C GLU A 381 2.47 3.53 16.48
N GLN A 382 3.68 3.97 16.84
CA GLN A 382 4.70 3.15 17.51
C GLN A 382 5.10 1.89 16.73
N ARG A 383 5.29 2.06 15.41
CA ARG A 383 5.66 1.04 14.42
C ARG A 383 7.08 1.27 13.93
N ASN A 384 7.79 0.21 13.60
CA ASN A 384 9.10 0.34 12.93
C ASN A 384 8.91 0.47 11.42
N LEU A 385 9.83 1.16 10.75
CA LEU A 385 9.90 1.21 9.29
C LEU A 385 11.14 0.44 8.82
N ARG A 386 10.94 -0.58 7.99
CA ARG A 386 12.03 -1.24 7.27
C ARG A 386 12.19 -0.60 5.90
N ARG A 387 13.42 -0.50 5.41
CA ARG A 387 13.74 0.18 4.15
C ARG A 387 14.31 -0.80 3.14
N TYR A 388 13.88 -0.66 1.89
CA TYR A 388 14.35 -1.46 0.78
C TYR A 388 14.62 -0.53 -0.40
N THR A 389 15.84 -0.52 -0.92
CA THR A 389 16.21 0.35 -2.03
C THR A 389 15.88 -0.32 -3.35
N LEU A 390 15.27 0.44 -4.26
CA LEU A 390 15.03 0.01 -5.64
C LEU A 390 16.27 0.30 -6.48
N GLN A 391 16.80 -0.73 -7.15
CA GLN A 391 17.94 -0.62 -8.06
C GLN A 391 17.45 -0.26 -9.46
N LEU A 392 17.21 1.04 -9.72
CA LEU A 392 16.66 1.54 -10.98
C LEU A 392 17.72 2.29 -11.78
N ASN A 393 17.71 2.12 -13.11
CA ASN A 393 18.47 3.01 -13.98
C ASN A 393 17.77 4.38 -14.12
N ARG A 394 18.45 5.35 -14.77
CA ARG A 394 17.92 6.72 -14.94
C ARG A 394 16.57 6.76 -15.67
N GLU A 395 16.41 5.93 -16.70
CA GLU A 395 15.18 5.88 -17.50
C GLU A 395 14.02 5.29 -16.70
N GLN A 396 14.23 4.19 -16.00
CA GLN A 396 13.25 3.58 -15.09
C GLN A 396 12.84 4.54 -13.97
N SER A 397 13.80 5.28 -13.42
CA SER A 397 13.57 6.28 -12.39
C SER A 397 12.69 7.43 -12.90
N GLN A 398 12.95 7.92 -14.11
CA GLN A 398 12.10 8.92 -14.76
C GLN A 398 10.69 8.37 -15.01
N ARG A 399 10.56 7.17 -15.58
CA ARG A 399 9.26 6.55 -15.86
C ARG A 399 8.44 6.32 -14.58
N LEU A 400 9.09 6.01 -13.46
CA LEU A 400 8.43 5.87 -12.16
C LEU A 400 7.91 7.22 -11.64
N LEU A 401 8.66 8.32 -11.83
CA LEU A 401 8.16 9.67 -11.53
C LEU A 401 7.01 10.08 -12.44
N GLU A 402 7.08 9.80 -13.74
CA GLU A 402 5.97 10.03 -14.68
C GLU A 402 4.72 9.29 -14.23
N ARG A 403 4.86 8.03 -13.80
CA ARG A 403 3.74 7.22 -13.32
C ARG A 403 3.19 7.71 -11.99
N LEU A 404 4.04 8.19 -11.08
CA LEU A 404 3.61 8.86 -9.84
C LEU A 404 2.85 10.15 -10.13
N TRP A 405 3.34 10.95 -11.08
CA TRP A 405 2.69 12.18 -11.53
C TRP A 405 1.26 11.90 -12.02
N GLU A 406 1.10 10.92 -12.91
CA GLU A 406 -0.20 10.48 -13.42
C GLU A 406 -1.11 9.97 -12.28
N SER A 407 -0.58 9.08 -11.45
CA SER A 407 -1.37 8.37 -10.42
C SER A 407 -1.90 9.29 -9.33
N GLU A 408 -1.12 10.30 -8.94
CA GLU A 408 -1.55 11.31 -7.97
C GLU A 408 -2.78 12.09 -8.45
N ARG A 409 -2.92 12.28 -9.76
CA ARG A 409 -3.93 13.15 -10.37
C ARG A 409 -5.19 12.41 -10.79
N ARG A 410 -5.00 11.24 -11.38
CA ARG A 410 -6.02 10.60 -12.22
C ARG A 410 -6.58 9.33 -11.58
N THR A 411 -5.80 8.65 -10.77
CA THR A 411 -6.13 7.27 -10.49
C THR A 411 -6.92 7.07 -9.19
N LEU A 412 -8.07 6.40 -9.31
CA LEU A 412 -8.96 5.99 -8.22
C LEU A 412 -9.33 4.52 -8.35
N TYR A 413 -8.92 3.72 -7.39
CA TYR A 413 -9.12 2.26 -7.43
C TYR A 413 -10.07 1.79 -6.31
N PRO A 414 -10.82 0.69 -6.48
CA PRO A 414 -11.54 0.08 -5.38
C PRO A 414 -10.59 -0.52 -4.35
N TYR A 415 -10.79 -0.20 -3.08
CA TYR A 415 -10.03 -0.73 -1.94
C TYR A 415 -10.65 -2.05 -1.45
N ARG A 416 -9.89 -3.15 -1.52
CA ARG A 416 -10.20 -4.43 -0.86
C ARG A 416 -9.01 -4.88 -0.05
N PHE A 417 -9.19 -5.02 1.26
CA PHE A 417 -8.13 -5.33 2.21
C PHE A 417 -7.28 -6.55 1.83
N LEU A 418 -7.88 -7.60 1.25
CA LEU A 418 -7.17 -8.83 0.93
C LEU A 418 -6.34 -8.74 -0.35
N ASN A 419 -6.81 -8.09 -1.42
CA ASN A 419 -6.19 -8.18 -2.75
C ASN A 419 -6.18 -6.89 -3.59
N ALA A 420 -6.80 -5.80 -3.13
CA ALA A 420 -6.72 -4.49 -3.77
C ALA A 420 -6.36 -3.46 -2.70
N ASN A 421 -5.10 -3.47 -2.28
CA ASN A 421 -4.58 -2.73 -1.13
C ASN A 421 -3.21 -2.10 -1.47
N CYS A 422 -2.55 -1.46 -0.52
CA CYS A 422 -1.26 -0.78 -0.77
C CYS A 422 -0.18 -1.64 -1.44
N ALA A 423 -0.22 -2.97 -1.26
CA ALA A 423 0.72 -3.88 -1.89
C ALA A 423 0.44 -4.06 -3.39
N SER A 424 -0.80 -4.38 -3.77
CA SER A 424 -1.13 -4.55 -5.20
C SER A 424 -0.87 -3.27 -5.98
N PHE A 425 -1.25 -2.13 -5.41
CA PHE A 425 -1.11 -0.80 -6.01
C PHE A 425 0.33 -0.36 -6.23
N LEU A 426 1.24 -0.69 -5.28
CA LEU A 426 2.65 -0.34 -5.45
C LEU A 426 3.19 -0.97 -6.73
N VAL A 427 2.75 -2.18 -7.03
CA VAL A 427 3.17 -2.81 -8.26
C VAL A 427 2.33 -2.37 -9.47
N ASP A 428 1.03 -2.09 -9.25
CA ASP A 428 0.16 -1.21 -10.05
C ASP A 428 0.92 -0.06 -10.73
N LEU A 429 1.66 0.63 -9.87
CA LEU A 429 2.49 1.78 -10.17
C LEU A 429 3.82 1.39 -10.84
N MET A 430 4.50 0.36 -10.34
CA MET A 430 5.87 0.03 -10.78
C MET A 430 5.92 -0.73 -12.11
N GLU A 431 5.02 -1.69 -12.35
CA GLU A 431 5.07 -2.57 -13.52
C GLU A 431 5.14 -1.81 -14.86
N PRO A 432 4.19 -0.91 -15.19
CA PRO A 432 4.24 -0.15 -16.43
C PRO A 432 5.38 0.89 -16.47
N ALA A 433 5.89 1.31 -15.31
CA ALA A 433 7.00 2.26 -15.23
C ALA A 433 8.34 1.58 -15.53
N LEU A 434 8.53 0.35 -15.06
CA LEU A 434 9.79 -0.38 -15.20
C LEU A 434 9.93 -1.08 -16.54
N GLY A 435 8.81 -1.35 -17.24
CA GLY A 435 8.81 -2.13 -18.48
C GLY A 435 9.22 -3.58 -18.23
N LEU A 436 8.92 -4.09 -17.03
CA LEU A 436 9.17 -5.46 -16.60
C LEU A 436 7.83 -6.15 -16.46
N GLU A 437 7.72 -7.40 -16.92
CA GLU A 437 6.60 -8.26 -16.57
C GLU A 437 6.81 -8.76 -15.15
N LEU A 438 5.99 -8.29 -14.22
CA LEU A 438 6.06 -8.75 -12.85
C LEU A 438 5.16 -9.99 -12.71
N PRO A 439 5.58 -11.03 -11.95
CA PRO A 439 4.83 -12.27 -11.85
C PRO A 439 3.33 -12.06 -11.54
N GLU A 440 2.46 -12.82 -12.21
CA GLU A 440 1.00 -12.71 -12.11
C GLU A 440 0.49 -12.78 -10.66
N ARG A 441 -0.56 -12.00 -10.40
CA ARG A 441 -1.04 -11.66 -9.05
C ARG A 441 -2.41 -12.23 -8.74
N ASP A 442 -2.78 -13.34 -9.37
CA ASP A 442 -4.10 -13.95 -9.22
C ASP A 442 -4.24 -14.70 -7.89
N ALA A 443 -3.93 -14.01 -6.81
CA ALA A 443 -4.08 -14.49 -5.46
C ALA A 443 -5.33 -13.85 -4.85
N ALA A 444 -6.11 -14.66 -4.16
CA ALA A 444 -7.17 -14.17 -3.28
C ALA A 444 -6.63 -13.19 -2.20
N ILE A 445 -5.31 -13.20 -1.98
CA ILE A 445 -4.62 -12.42 -0.96
C ILE A 445 -3.26 -11.91 -1.48
N ILE A 446 -3.00 -10.61 -1.34
CA ILE A 446 -1.73 -9.95 -1.66
C ILE A 446 -1.29 -9.16 -0.43
N MET A 447 -0.22 -9.60 0.22
CA MET A 447 0.34 -8.93 1.39
C MET A 447 1.52 -8.01 1.05
N PRO A 448 1.79 -6.99 1.87
CA PRO A 448 2.99 -6.15 1.76
C PRO A 448 4.30 -6.93 1.62
N THR A 449 4.47 -8.00 2.40
CA THR A 449 5.68 -8.84 2.39
C THR A 449 5.83 -9.62 1.08
N ASP A 450 4.71 -9.99 0.45
CA ASP A 450 4.70 -10.74 -0.79
C ASP A 450 5.26 -9.91 -1.94
N VAL A 451 4.90 -8.63 -1.97
CA VAL A 451 5.42 -7.68 -2.95
C VAL A 451 6.91 -7.44 -2.74
N LEU A 452 7.39 -7.42 -1.50
CA LEU A 452 8.83 -7.31 -1.24
C LEU A 452 9.59 -8.55 -1.75
N ASP A 453 9.05 -9.75 -1.53
CA ASP A 453 9.65 -10.98 -2.07
C ASP A 453 9.63 -10.99 -3.60
N LEU A 454 8.51 -10.61 -4.21
CA LEU A 454 8.36 -10.49 -5.67
C LEU A 454 9.42 -9.52 -6.22
N LEU A 455 9.50 -8.30 -5.71
CA LEU A 455 10.45 -7.30 -6.21
C LEU A 455 11.91 -7.71 -5.95
N ALA A 456 12.21 -8.43 -4.86
CA ALA A 456 13.56 -8.95 -4.60
C ALA A 456 13.93 -10.10 -5.55
N SER A 457 12.95 -10.86 -6.03
CA SER A 457 13.17 -11.98 -6.97
C SER A 457 13.40 -11.54 -8.42
N VAL A 458 12.99 -10.33 -8.78
CA VAL A 458 13.10 -9.80 -10.14
C VAL A 458 14.54 -9.35 -10.43
N ASP A 459 15.08 -9.85 -11.53
CA ASP A 459 16.36 -9.40 -12.08
C ASP A 459 16.15 -8.14 -12.93
N ASN A 460 16.98 -7.12 -12.72
CA ASN A 460 16.93 -5.83 -13.41
C ASN A 460 18.19 -5.59 -14.27
N GLY A 461 18.70 -6.65 -14.89
CA GLY A 461 19.84 -6.60 -15.79
C GLY A 461 21.13 -6.15 -15.09
N GLU A 462 21.81 -5.14 -15.64
CA GLU A 462 23.09 -4.65 -15.08
C GLU A 462 22.97 -4.06 -13.67
N GLN A 463 21.76 -3.68 -13.24
CA GLN A 463 21.52 -3.16 -11.89
C GLN A 463 21.40 -4.29 -10.84
N GLY A 464 21.34 -5.55 -11.27
CA GLY A 464 21.16 -6.72 -10.41
C GLY A 464 19.71 -6.87 -9.92
N ARG A 465 19.51 -7.32 -8.68
CA ARG A 465 18.16 -7.50 -8.12
C ARG A 465 17.44 -6.18 -7.96
N LEU A 466 16.19 -6.12 -8.42
CA LEU A 466 15.38 -4.90 -8.42
C LEU A 466 15.20 -4.30 -7.01
N LEU A 467 15.11 -5.12 -5.96
CA LEU A 467 14.95 -4.67 -4.59
C LEU A 467 16.07 -5.20 -3.68
N ILE A 468 16.73 -4.30 -2.96
CA ILE A 468 17.76 -4.64 -1.97
C ILE A 468 17.33 -4.14 -0.60
N LYS A 469 17.32 -5.03 0.40
CA LYS A 469 17.05 -4.64 1.78
C LYS A 469 18.17 -3.76 2.31
N ARG A 470 17.82 -2.61 2.87
CA ARG A 470 18.77 -1.82 3.65
C ARG A 470 18.86 -2.40 5.07
N PRO A 471 20.07 -2.52 5.63
CA PRO A 471 20.25 -3.03 6.98
C PRO A 471 19.63 -2.10 8.04
N ASP A 472 19.53 -0.79 7.79
CA ASP A 472 18.89 0.12 8.75
C ASP A 472 17.38 -0.11 8.84
N THR A 473 16.91 -0.37 10.06
CA THR A 473 15.49 -0.29 10.42
C THR A 473 15.28 0.98 11.23
N LEU A 474 14.29 1.78 10.89
CA LEU A 474 13.90 2.92 11.71
C LEU A 474 12.98 2.41 12.82
N ARG A 475 13.37 2.65 14.07
CA ARG A 475 12.72 2.06 15.24
C ARG A 475 11.73 3.04 15.85
N SER A 476 10.58 2.52 16.27
CA SER A 476 9.57 3.28 17.01
C SER A 476 10.13 3.87 18.30
N GLY A 477 9.55 4.99 18.74
CA GLY A 477 9.92 5.61 20.01
C GLY A 477 9.81 4.63 21.20
N ARG A 478 8.80 3.75 21.16
CA ARG A 478 8.56 2.67 22.13
C ARG A 478 9.74 1.70 22.20
N GLU A 479 10.22 1.23 21.05
CA GLU A 479 11.32 0.27 21.01
C GLU A 479 12.64 0.90 21.44
N VAL A 480 12.87 2.16 21.03
CA VAL A 480 14.04 2.95 21.48
C VAL A 480 14.01 3.14 23.00
N ALA A 481 12.86 3.50 23.57
CA ALA A 481 12.70 3.68 25.01
C ALA A 481 12.85 2.35 25.78
N GLN A 482 12.30 1.24 25.28
CA GLN A 482 12.47 -0.07 25.90
C GLN A 482 13.93 -0.54 25.89
N GLU A 483 14.66 -0.31 24.80
CA GLU A 483 16.10 -0.58 24.77
C GLU A 483 16.85 0.37 25.71
N GLY A 484 16.49 1.66 25.72
CA GLY A 484 17.06 2.68 26.60
C GLY A 484 16.95 2.29 28.08
N ALA A 485 15.75 1.90 28.54
CA ALA A 485 15.54 1.46 29.92
C ALA A 485 16.41 0.24 30.29
N ARG A 486 16.49 -0.78 29.40
CA ARG A 486 17.35 -1.95 29.62
C ARG A 486 18.84 -1.57 29.69
N LYS A 487 19.30 -0.73 28.76
CA LYS A 487 20.70 -0.26 28.72
C LYS A 487 21.04 0.57 29.95
N ARG A 488 20.18 1.51 30.33
CA ARG A 488 20.32 2.32 31.56
C ARG A 488 20.55 1.43 32.79
N ARG A 489 19.70 0.42 32.99
CA ARG A 489 19.85 -0.54 34.11
C ARG A 489 21.19 -1.29 34.02
N ALA A 490 21.55 -1.81 32.84
CA ALA A 490 22.80 -2.54 32.65
C ALA A 490 24.05 -1.66 32.89
N LEU A 491 24.02 -0.40 32.44
CA LEU A 491 25.11 0.55 32.62
C LEU A 491 25.27 0.93 34.09
N LEU A 492 24.17 1.16 34.83
CA LEU A 492 24.25 1.47 36.25
C LEU A 492 24.75 0.28 37.08
N LEU A 493 24.36 -0.95 36.72
CA LEU A 493 24.92 -2.16 37.33
C LEU A 493 26.42 -2.30 37.02
N SER A 494 26.82 -2.04 35.78
CA SER A 494 28.24 -2.07 35.37
C SER A 494 29.06 -1.02 36.11
N LEU A 495 28.49 0.17 36.33
CA LEU A 495 29.10 1.23 37.14
C LEU A 495 29.30 0.76 38.58
N ALA A 496 28.27 0.16 39.18
CA ALA A 496 28.34 -0.37 40.54
C ALA A 496 29.48 -1.37 40.73
N ASP A 497 29.72 -2.21 39.72
CA ASP A 497 30.83 -3.17 39.74
C ASP A 497 32.18 -2.49 39.44
N ALA A 498 32.22 -1.51 38.53
CA ALA A 498 33.45 -0.80 38.15
C ALA A 498 34.05 0.03 39.31
N ILE A 499 33.20 0.60 40.16
CA ILE A 499 33.63 1.39 41.34
C ILE A 499 33.75 0.54 42.62
N ASP A 500 33.57 -0.78 42.52
CA ASP A 500 33.45 -1.70 43.66
C ASP A 500 32.47 -1.18 44.74
N ALA A 501 31.28 -0.78 44.28
CA ALA A 501 30.28 -0.11 45.10
C ALA A 501 29.92 -0.97 46.32
N ASP A 502 29.99 -0.35 47.50
CA ASP A 502 29.55 -0.96 48.75
C ASP A 502 28.03 -1.19 48.76
N ARG A 503 27.54 -1.97 49.74
CA ARG A 503 26.11 -2.29 49.84
C ARG A 503 25.21 -1.04 49.90
N PRO A 504 25.52 0.01 50.70
CA PRO A 504 24.78 1.27 50.68
C PRO A 504 24.69 1.91 49.30
N THR A 505 25.81 2.04 48.58
CA THR A 505 25.86 2.65 47.25
C THR A 505 25.03 1.85 46.23
N ARG A 506 25.13 0.52 46.27
CA ARG A 506 24.29 -0.37 45.45
C ARG A 506 22.80 -0.18 45.75
N ALA A 507 22.42 -0.09 47.03
CA ALA A 507 21.03 0.17 47.42
C ALA A 507 20.54 1.55 46.96
N SER A 508 21.40 2.58 46.98
CA SER A 508 21.08 3.90 46.42
C SER A 508 20.88 3.85 44.90
N PHE A 509 21.65 3.06 44.17
CA PHE A 509 21.45 2.85 42.74
C PHE A 509 20.15 2.10 42.44
N ASP A 510 19.81 1.09 43.22
CA ASP A 510 18.53 0.38 43.08
C ASP A 510 17.34 1.32 43.33
N ALA A 511 17.39 2.12 44.40
CA ALA A 511 16.35 3.11 44.70
C ALA A 511 16.25 4.20 43.60
N LEU A 512 17.38 4.64 43.05
CA LEU A 512 17.39 5.56 41.91
C LEU A 512 16.77 4.93 40.67
N LEU A 513 17.09 3.67 40.34
CA LEU A 513 16.50 2.96 39.22
C LEU A 513 14.99 2.80 39.37
N GLU A 514 14.52 2.42 40.57
CA GLU A 514 13.10 2.31 40.87
C GLU A 514 12.38 3.65 40.65
N ALA A 515 12.95 4.74 41.17
CA ALA A 515 12.40 6.08 40.99
C ALA A 515 12.44 6.57 39.53
N LEU A 516 13.46 6.18 38.74
CA LEU A 516 13.56 6.46 37.30
C LEU A 516 12.69 5.53 36.43
N GLU A 517 12.15 4.46 37.00
CA GLU A 517 11.21 3.52 36.38
C GLU A 517 9.77 3.75 36.86
N ASP A 518 9.53 4.77 37.69
CA ASP A 518 8.20 5.08 38.23
C ASP A 518 7.26 5.61 37.13
N PRO A 519 5.98 5.19 37.09
CA PRO A 519 5.01 5.71 36.11
C PRO A 519 4.70 7.20 36.28
N GLU A 520 4.83 7.74 37.49
CA GLU A 520 4.55 9.13 37.81
C GLU A 520 5.70 10.06 37.38
N PRO A 521 5.46 11.01 36.46
CA PRO A 521 6.53 11.87 35.95
C PRO A 521 7.22 12.71 37.03
N THR A 522 6.48 13.12 38.07
CA THR A 522 7.00 13.92 39.18
C THR A 522 7.95 13.15 40.11
N VAL A 523 7.83 11.82 40.17
CA VAL A 523 8.80 10.96 40.87
C VAL A 523 10.09 10.89 40.05
N ARG A 524 9.97 10.63 38.74
CA ARG A 524 11.13 10.59 37.83
C ARG A 524 11.87 11.93 37.76
N GLU A 525 11.14 13.05 37.76
CA GLU A 525 11.74 14.40 37.76
C GLU A 525 12.64 14.61 38.99
N ARG A 526 12.15 14.26 40.19
CA ARG A 526 12.94 14.29 41.43
C ARG A 526 14.12 13.32 41.38
N ALA A 527 13.93 12.15 40.78
CA ALA A 527 15.00 11.18 40.59
C ALA A 527 16.13 11.73 39.71
N TYR A 528 15.82 12.44 38.61
CA TYR A 528 16.86 13.10 37.80
C TYR A 528 17.59 14.21 38.56
N ALA A 529 16.89 14.94 39.44
CA ALA A 529 17.55 15.92 40.30
C ALA A 529 18.56 15.27 41.26
N ASN A 530 18.21 14.12 41.82
CA ASN A 530 19.11 13.35 42.67
C ASN A 530 20.26 12.72 41.86
N ALA A 531 19.96 12.21 40.65
CA ALA A 531 20.94 11.62 39.75
C ALA A 531 22.03 12.64 39.37
N GLU A 532 21.67 13.90 39.10
CA GLU A 532 22.63 14.96 38.80
C GLU A 532 23.67 15.11 39.94
N ALA A 533 23.22 15.19 41.19
CA ALA A 533 24.11 15.33 42.34
C ALA A 533 24.99 14.09 42.56
N ILE A 534 24.39 12.90 42.51
CA ILE A 534 25.11 11.62 42.71
C ILE A 534 26.15 11.43 41.60
N PHE A 535 25.76 11.62 40.34
CA PHE A 535 26.64 11.36 39.20
C PHE A 535 27.76 12.39 39.11
N SER A 536 27.52 13.65 39.48
CA SER A 536 28.60 14.64 39.54
C SER A 536 29.63 14.31 40.62
N GLY A 537 29.20 13.84 41.79
CA GLY A 537 30.11 13.35 42.84
C GLY A 537 30.92 12.15 42.38
N LEU A 538 30.26 11.15 41.78
CA LEU A 538 30.93 9.97 41.26
C LEU A 538 31.89 10.28 40.10
N ALA A 539 31.55 11.22 39.22
CA ALA A 539 32.45 11.64 38.14
C ALA A 539 33.68 12.38 38.67
N ALA A 540 33.55 13.12 39.79
CA ALA A 540 34.70 13.74 40.45
C ALA A 540 35.61 12.71 41.13
N GLU A 541 35.04 11.66 41.73
CA GLU A 541 35.78 10.58 42.40
C GLU A 541 36.38 9.58 41.40
N HIS A 542 35.69 9.32 40.30
CA HIS A 542 36.05 8.37 39.25
C HIS A 542 35.95 9.01 37.85
N PRO A 543 36.88 9.91 37.47
CA PRO A 543 36.82 10.63 36.19
C PRO A 543 36.84 9.71 34.96
N ASP A 544 37.48 8.54 35.07
CA ASP A 544 37.52 7.51 34.03
C ASP A 544 36.14 6.89 33.73
N GLN A 545 35.18 7.03 34.66
CA GLN A 545 33.81 6.52 34.52
C GLN A 545 32.79 7.60 34.10
N ALA A 546 33.22 8.86 33.89
CA ALA A 546 32.33 9.97 33.51
C ALA A 546 31.50 9.67 32.24
N GLN A 547 32.09 9.02 31.24
CA GLN A 547 31.38 8.62 30.02
C GLN A 547 30.26 7.60 30.29
N LEU A 548 30.45 6.67 31.23
CA LEU A 548 29.46 5.66 31.59
C LEU A 548 28.23 6.29 32.26
N LEU A 549 28.46 7.32 33.08
CA LEU A 549 27.41 8.13 33.71
C LEU A 549 26.62 8.93 32.66
N VAL A 550 27.31 9.57 31.71
CA VAL A 550 26.65 10.26 30.58
C VAL A 550 25.85 9.30 29.71
N ASP A 551 26.37 8.11 29.41
CA ASP A 551 25.66 7.07 28.67
C ASP A 551 24.40 6.60 29.43
N THR A 552 24.45 6.52 30.75
CA THR A 552 23.30 6.19 31.60
C THR A 552 22.21 7.25 31.51
N LEU A 553 22.57 8.54 31.61
CA LEU A 553 21.63 9.65 31.44
C LEU A 553 21.09 9.76 30.02
N TYR A 554 21.93 9.55 29.00
CA TYR A 554 21.51 9.53 27.59
C TYR A 554 20.40 8.50 27.34
N ASN A 555 20.58 7.26 27.83
CA ASN A 555 19.55 6.23 27.70
C ASN A 555 18.29 6.55 28.52
N SER A 556 18.40 7.36 29.59
CA SER A 556 17.26 7.87 30.35
C SER A 556 16.50 8.95 29.58
N VAL A 557 17.22 9.87 28.92
CA VAL A 557 16.63 10.90 28.06
C VAL A 557 15.84 10.28 26.90
N LEU A 558 16.31 9.17 26.32
CA LEU A 558 15.56 8.42 25.31
C LEU A 558 14.21 7.88 25.85
N VAL A 559 14.18 7.47 27.11
CA VAL A 559 12.95 7.01 27.79
C VAL A 559 12.00 8.18 28.04
N GLU A 560 12.48 9.30 28.58
CA GLU A 560 11.64 10.48 28.80
C GLU A 560 11.14 11.10 27.51
N ARG A 561 11.93 11.03 26.43
CA ARG A 561 11.50 11.48 25.11
C ARG A 561 10.24 10.75 24.66
N PHE A 562 10.18 9.44 24.83
CA PHE A 562 8.99 8.65 24.52
C PHE A 562 7.77 9.05 25.37
N PHE A 563 7.95 9.30 26.68
CA PHE A 563 6.85 9.77 27.51
C PHE A 563 6.36 11.15 27.07
N MET A 564 7.28 12.08 26.81
CA MET A 564 6.97 13.42 26.34
C MET A 564 6.20 13.38 25.02
N ASP A 565 6.68 12.62 24.01
CA ASP A 565 6.01 12.56 22.71
C ASP A 565 4.57 12.01 22.86
N ASN A 566 4.34 10.96 23.65
CA ASN A 566 2.98 10.45 23.92
C ASN A 566 2.08 11.47 24.63
N ALA A 567 2.59 12.12 25.68
CA ALA A 567 1.82 13.13 26.41
C ALA A 567 1.53 14.35 25.52
N HIS A 568 2.48 14.72 24.66
CA HIS A 568 2.30 15.77 23.66
C HIS A 568 1.20 15.42 22.65
N TYR A 569 1.17 14.19 22.14
CA TYR A 569 0.10 13.76 21.23
C TYR A 569 -1.27 13.69 21.91
N ALA A 570 -1.34 13.24 23.17
CA ALA A 570 -2.57 13.26 23.95
C ALA A 570 -3.09 14.70 24.16
N ARG A 571 -2.20 15.63 24.56
CA ARG A 571 -2.50 17.06 24.64
C ARG A 571 -2.98 17.60 23.29
N ARG A 572 -2.29 17.28 22.20
CA ARG A 572 -2.70 17.74 20.85
C ARG A 572 -4.08 17.21 20.47
N ALA A 573 -4.38 15.94 20.73
CA ALA A 573 -5.70 15.37 20.44
C ALA A 573 -6.81 16.06 21.24
N LEU A 574 -6.55 16.34 22.53
CA LEU A 574 -7.47 17.09 23.39
C LEU A 574 -7.72 18.51 22.86
N LEU A 575 -6.66 19.27 22.60
CA LEU A 575 -6.79 20.64 22.09
C LEU A 575 -7.46 20.66 20.71
N PHE A 576 -7.14 19.68 19.87
CA PHE A 576 -7.78 19.54 18.57
C PHE A 576 -9.28 19.27 18.70
N ALA A 577 -9.70 18.44 19.65
CA ALA A 577 -11.11 18.18 19.94
C ALA A 577 -11.83 19.41 20.54
N ALA A 578 -11.13 20.23 21.33
CA ALA A 578 -11.70 21.42 21.97
C ALA A 578 -11.99 22.59 21.00
N GLN A 579 -11.37 22.58 19.81
CA GLN A 579 -11.59 23.62 18.79
C GLN A 579 -13.00 23.62 18.18
N GLY A 580 -13.80 22.57 18.42
CA GLY A 580 -15.19 22.48 17.97
C GLY A 580 -15.44 21.38 16.94
N PRO A 581 -16.69 21.26 16.46
CA PRO A 581 -17.08 20.24 15.50
C PRO A 581 -16.35 20.43 14.17
N ARG A 582 -15.91 19.32 13.58
CA ARG A 582 -15.24 19.33 12.28
C ARG A 582 -16.28 19.41 11.14
N PRO A 583 -15.92 20.00 10.00
CA PRO A 583 -16.65 19.74 8.77
C PRO A 583 -16.57 18.23 8.48
N ARG A 584 -17.75 17.59 8.37
CA ARG A 584 -17.85 16.20 7.95
C ARG A 584 -17.82 16.17 6.44
N LEU A 585 -16.87 15.41 5.89
CA LEU A 585 -16.73 15.25 4.45
C LEU A 585 -16.90 13.77 4.12
N SER A 586 -17.73 13.52 3.14
CA SER A 586 -17.86 12.23 2.48
C SER A 586 -16.66 11.97 1.59
N ALA A 587 -16.37 10.69 1.33
CA ALA A 587 -15.35 10.28 0.37
C ALA A 587 -15.60 10.89 -1.03
N GLN A 588 -16.86 11.08 -1.43
CA GLN A 588 -17.22 11.70 -2.70
C GLN A 588 -16.85 13.19 -2.75
N GLU A 589 -17.08 13.95 -1.68
CA GLU A 589 -16.67 15.36 -1.59
C GLU A 589 -15.15 15.50 -1.63
N LEU A 590 -14.43 14.60 -0.95
CA LEU A 590 -12.97 14.57 -0.98
C LEU A 590 -12.44 14.28 -2.38
N ILE A 591 -13.07 13.35 -3.11
CA ILE A 591 -12.75 13.05 -4.53
C ILE A 591 -13.04 14.24 -5.43
N ALA A 592 -14.21 14.86 -5.30
CA ALA A 592 -14.60 16.01 -6.12
C ALA A 592 -13.64 17.19 -5.93
N ARG A 593 -13.23 17.45 -4.68
CA ARG A 593 -12.24 18.48 -4.39
C ARG A 593 -10.86 18.15 -4.92
N ARG A 594 -10.43 16.88 -4.80
CA ARG A 594 -9.17 16.42 -5.38
C ARG A 594 -9.19 16.64 -6.90
N ARG A 595 -10.30 16.33 -7.56
CA ARG A 595 -10.49 16.56 -8.99
C ARG A 595 -10.32 18.02 -9.37
N GLU A 596 -10.93 18.93 -8.61
CA GLU A 596 -10.77 20.37 -8.88
C GLU A 596 -9.32 20.84 -8.68
N LEU A 597 -8.64 20.30 -7.68
CA LEU A 597 -7.25 20.64 -7.35
C LEU A 597 -6.25 20.30 -8.46
N TYR A 598 -6.49 19.22 -9.20
CA TYR A 598 -5.61 18.73 -10.27
C TYR A 598 -6.17 19.03 -11.68
N ARG A 599 -7.26 19.82 -11.79
CA ARG A 599 -7.88 20.15 -13.09
C ARG A 599 -7.00 21.08 -13.93
N HIS A 600 -6.48 22.13 -13.29
CA HIS A 600 -5.50 23.06 -13.86
C HIS A 600 -4.21 22.87 -13.09
N GLU A 601 -3.06 22.68 -13.73
CA GLU A 601 -1.77 22.45 -13.03
C GLU A 601 -1.25 23.72 -12.34
N ASP A 602 -2.06 24.29 -11.45
CA ASP A 602 -1.79 25.50 -10.71
C ASP A 602 -1.11 25.17 -9.38
N LEU A 603 0.18 25.50 -9.30
CA LEU A 603 0.98 25.30 -8.10
C LEU A 603 0.53 26.20 -6.94
N VAL A 604 0.00 27.40 -7.23
CA VAL A 604 -0.48 28.35 -6.22
C VAL A 604 -1.77 27.85 -5.62
N ALA A 605 -2.75 27.49 -6.45
CA ALA A 605 -4.01 26.91 -5.96
C ALA A 605 -3.78 25.65 -5.12
N ARG A 606 -2.78 24.83 -5.49
CA ARG A 606 -2.37 23.68 -4.67
C ARG A 606 -1.77 24.07 -3.33
N ALA A 607 -0.85 25.02 -3.33
CA ALA A 607 -0.26 25.53 -2.09
C ALA A 607 -1.33 26.15 -1.18
N GLU A 608 -2.28 26.90 -1.74
CA GLU A 608 -3.41 27.50 -1.02
C GLU A 608 -4.35 26.43 -0.47
N ALA A 609 -4.71 25.41 -1.26
CA ALA A 609 -5.56 24.32 -0.79
C ALA A 609 -4.89 23.53 0.35
N GLN A 610 -3.59 23.26 0.24
CA GLN A 610 -2.80 22.64 1.31
C GLN A 610 -2.72 23.55 2.54
N ALA A 611 -2.50 24.85 2.36
CA ALA A 611 -2.48 25.82 3.46
C ALA A 611 -3.86 25.92 4.14
N HIS A 612 -4.94 25.89 3.38
CA HIS A 612 -6.31 25.87 3.90
C HIS A 612 -6.59 24.59 4.69
N TRP A 613 -6.14 23.42 4.21
CA TRP A 613 -6.22 22.16 4.96
C TRP A 613 -5.35 22.16 6.21
N ALA A 614 -4.15 22.71 6.12
CA ALA A 614 -3.28 22.92 7.25
C ALA A 614 -3.97 23.84 8.28
N ALA A 615 -4.62 24.93 7.85
CA ALA A 615 -5.34 25.84 8.72
C ALA A 615 -6.50 25.15 9.48
N GLN A 616 -7.24 24.25 8.81
CA GLN A 616 -8.30 23.46 9.47
C GLN A 616 -7.77 22.39 10.44
N THR A 617 -6.53 21.94 10.24
CA THR A 617 -5.86 20.96 11.12
C THR A 617 -4.92 21.60 12.15
N THR A 618 -4.75 22.92 12.08
CA THR A 618 -3.94 23.69 13.02
C THR A 618 -4.70 23.85 14.34
N ILE A 619 -3.97 23.78 15.44
CA ILE A 619 -4.51 24.00 16.77
C ILE A 619 -4.33 25.47 17.13
N ASN A 620 -5.42 26.25 17.05
CA ASN A 620 -5.45 27.69 17.28
C ASN A 620 -6.12 28.10 18.61
N ILE A 621 -6.36 27.13 19.50
CA ILE A 621 -6.97 27.38 20.81
C ILE A 621 -5.91 27.63 21.87
N ASP A 622 -6.08 28.71 22.65
CA ASP A 622 -5.30 28.92 23.86
C ASP A 622 -5.91 28.06 24.99
N PRO A 623 -5.17 27.06 25.52
CA PRO A 623 -5.69 26.20 26.57
C PRO A 623 -6.13 26.95 27.83
N ALA A 624 -5.57 28.14 28.11
CA ALA A 624 -5.94 28.95 29.27
C ALA A 624 -7.34 29.60 29.15
N THR A 625 -7.89 29.65 27.94
CA THR A 625 -9.20 30.26 27.67
C THR A 625 -10.36 29.26 27.71
N VAL A 626 -10.07 27.98 27.89
CA VAL A 626 -11.05 26.89 27.87
C VAL A 626 -11.27 26.35 29.28
N THR A 627 -12.53 26.14 29.64
CA THR A 627 -12.86 25.42 30.87
C THR A 627 -12.77 23.92 30.62
N TRP A 628 -11.78 23.27 31.23
CA TRP A 628 -11.56 21.83 31.14
C TRP A 628 -12.31 21.09 32.24
N ASN A 629 -12.87 19.93 31.91
CA ASN A 629 -13.34 19.01 32.95
C ASN A 629 -12.14 18.34 33.66
N PRO A 630 -12.34 17.66 34.81
CA PRO A 630 -11.24 17.06 35.56
C PRO A 630 -10.37 16.09 34.75
N ASP A 631 -10.98 15.25 33.90
CA ASP A 631 -10.24 14.27 33.09
C ASP A 631 -9.40 14.96 32.00
N GLN A 632 -9.93 16.01 31.38
CA GLN A 632 -9.22 16.81 30.38
C GLN A 632 -8.09 17.62 31.02
N GLN A 633 -8.32 18.21 32.19
CA GLN A 633 -7.28 18.91 32.94
C GLN A 633 -6.15 17.97 33.33
N ALA A 634 -6.47 16.74 33.74
CA ALA A 634 -5.46 15.72 34.04
C ALA A 634 -4.56 15.39 32.84
N VAL A 635 -5.06 15.43 31.60
CA VAL A 635 -4.23 15.26 30.39
C VAL A 635 -3.24 16.42 30.21
N LEU A 636 -3.68 17.67 30.46
CA LEU A 636 -2.82 18.85 30.38
C LEU A 636 -1.75 18.84 31.47
N ASP A 637 -2.15 18.54 32.70
CA ASP A 637 -1.25 18.46 33.86
C ASP A 637 -0.22 17.33 33.65
N HIS A 638 -0.65 16.18 33.13
CA HIS A 638 0.24 15.07 32.83
C HIS A 638 1.29 15.43 31.76
N GLU A 639 0.91 16.18 30.72
CA GLU A 639 1.87 16.69 29.73
C GLU A 639 2.87 17.67 30.34
N ALA A 640 2.40 18.59 31.18
CA ALA A 640 3.27 19.56 31.84
C ALA A 640 4.29 18.88 32.76
N GLN A 641 3.84 17.91 33.58
CA GLN A 641 4.71 17.14 34.48
C GLN A 641 5.69 16.25 33.70
N THR A 642 5.24 15.61 32.61
CA THR A 642 6.11 14.78 31.75
C THR A 642 7.16 15.63 31.05
N ARG A 643 6.79 16.83 30.58
CA ARG A 643 7.73 17.78 30.00
C ARG A 643 8.77 18.26 31.03
N ALA A 644 8.36 18.55 32.26
CA ALA A 644 9.29 18.92 33.34
C ALA A 644 10.31 17.81 33.61
N SER A 645 9.85 16.56 33.72
CA SER A 645 10.72 15.39 33.87
C SER A 645 11.72 15.23 32.72
N TYR A 646 11.27 15.36 31.46
CA TYR A 646 12.13 15.32 30.28
C TYR A 646 13.19 16.43 30.27
N LEU A 647 12.80 17.67 30.59
CA LEU A 647 13.74 18.79 30.67
C LEU A 647 14.74 18.60 31.81
N ARG A 648 14.33 18.04 32.95
CA ARG A 648 15.22 17.75 34.08
C ARG A 648 16.23 16.65 33.74
N ALA A 649 15.81 15.62 33.00
CA ALA A 649 16.71 14.58 32.48
C ALA A 649 17.76 15.15 31.52
N LEU A 650 17.34 16.02 30.59
CA LEU A 650 18.25 16.73 29.68
C LEU A 650 19.25 17.61 30.43
N GLN A 651 18.77 18.36 31.42
CA GLN A 651 19.60 19.22 32.25
C GLN A 651 20.65 18.40 33.02
N ALA A 652 20.25 17.30 33.67
CA ALA A 652 21.18 16.43 34.38
C ALA A 652 22.28 15.90 33.45
N GLN A 653 21.91 15.53 32.20
CA GLN A 653 22.86 15.09 31.20
C GLN A 653 23.82 16.20 30.78
N SER A 654 23.31 17.39 30.44
CA SER A 654 24.14 18.51 29.98
C SER A 654 25.08 19.00 31.07
N SER A 655 24.59 19.16 32.31
CA SER A 655 25.42 19.57 33.46
C SER A 655 26.60 18.63 33.68
N LEU A 656 26.38 17.32 33.52
CA LEU A 656 27.43 16.32 33.70
C LEU A 656 28.48 16.38 32.59
N ILE A 657 28.05 16.56 31.33
CA ILE A 657 28.95 16.72 30.17
C ILE A 657 29.79 17.98 30.35
N ASP A 658 29.15 19.12 30.62
CA ASP A 658 29.84 20.42 30.71
C ASP A 658 30.89 20.44 31.84
N ALA A 659 30.60 19.76 32.96
CA ALA A 659 31.49 19.74 34.12
C ALA A 659 32.66 18.75 34.01
N HIS A 660 32.41 17.56 33.44
CA HIS A 660 33.36 16.43 33.52
C HIS A 660 33.85 15.91 32.17
N LEU A 661 33.27 16.37 31.06
CA LEU A 661 33.63 15.98 29.70
C LEU A 661 33.62 17.20 28.73
N PRO A 662 34.37 18.29 29.03
CA PRO A 662 34.31 19.54 28.26
C PRO A 662 34.81 19.39 26.81
N ASP A 663 35.68 18.41 26.55
CA ASP A 663 36.24 18.12 25.22
C ASP A 663 35.46 17.01 24.48
N TRP A 664 34.28 16.62 24.97
CA TRP A 664 33.50 15.54 24.38
C TRP A 664 32.87 15.93 23.04
N ASP A 665 33.25 15.18 22.00
CA ASP A 665 32.64 15.31 20.68
C ASP A 665 31.33 14.51 20.60
N GLY A 666 30.22 15.21 20.83
CA GLY A 666 28.89 14.64 20.70
C GLY A 666 28.55 14.16 19.28
N VAL A 667 29.12 14.76 18.23
CA VAL A 667 28.88 14.33 16.84
C VAL A 667 29.59 13.01 16.58
N ALA A 668 30.87 12.91 16.91
CA ALA A 668 31.63 11.66 16.79
C ALA A 668 31.01 10.53 17.64
N TYR A 669 30.47 10.84 18.82
CA TYR A 669 29.73 9.88 19.64
C TYR A 669 28.50 9.34 18.93
N LEU A 670 27.68 10.22 18.33
CA LEU A 670 26.48 9.83 17.58
C LEU A 670 26.83 9.02 16.33
N ASP A 671 27.88 9.38 15.60
CA ASP A 671 28.36 8.65 14.42
C ASP A 671 28.82 7.24 14.79
N THR A 672 29.63 7.11 15.86
CA THR A 672 30.08 5.81 16.39
C THR A 672 28.91 4.95 16.82
N ARG A 673 27.85 5.55 17.39
CA ARG A 673 26.63 4.82 17.76
C ARG A 673 25.84 4.38 16.53
N ALA A 674 25.73 5.23 15.51
CA ALA A 674 25.05 4.92 14.26
C ALA A 674 25.76 3.76 13.52
N GLN A 675 27.10 3.76 13.49
CA GLN A 675 27.90 2.68 12.92
C GLN A 675 27.70 1.35 13.67
N ARG A 676 27.81 1.36 15.01
CA ARG A 676 27.54 0.16 15.84
C ARG A 676 26.12 -0.37 15.65
N TYR A 677 25.14 0.53 15.47
CA TYR A 677 23.77 0.13 15.16
C TYR A 677 23.68 -0.57 13.80
N LEU A 678 24.31 0.00 12.78
CA LEU A 678 24.34 -0.57 11.43
C LEU A 678 25.00 -1.95 11.42
N GLU A 679 26.16 -2.10 12.05
CA GLU A 679 26.87 -3.38 12.19
C GLU A 679 26.02 -4.44 12.87
N ARG A 680 25.34 -4.06 13.97
CA ARG A 680 24.41 -4.96 14.66
C ARG A 680 23.27 -5.40 13.74
N MET A 681 22.66 -4.48 13.00
CA MET A 681 21.57 -4.80 12.09
C MET A 681 22.03 -5.70 10.94
N GLN A 682 23.21 -5.45 10.36
CA GLN A 682 23.83 -6.33 9.36
C GLN A 682 24.06 -7.74 9.91
N ALA A 683 24.55 -7.85 11.15
CA ALA A 683 24.76 -9.14 11.81
C ALA A 683 23.47 -9.88 12.16
N LEU A 684 22.35 -9.17 12.36
CA LEU A 684 21.02 -9.77 12.48
C LEU A 684 20.56 -10.29 11.11
N ASP A 685 20.65 -9.45 10.08
CA ASP A 685 20.19 -9.76 8.73
C ASP A 685 20.94 -10.95 8.10
N ALA A 686 22.24 -11.07 8.36
CA ALA A 686 23.05 -12.20 7.91
C ALA A 686 22.61 -13.56 8.50
N ARG A 687 21.96 -13.54 9.68
CA ARG A 687 21.43 -14.75 10.34
C ARG A 687 19.96 -15.02 10.02
N SER A 688 19.21 -13.98 9.66
CA SER A 688 17.78 -14.06 9.33
C SER A 688 17.47 -14.91 8.11
N LYS A 689 16.24 -15.43 8.04
CA LYS A 689 15.70 -15.99 6.78
C LYS A 689 15.47 -14.82 5.82
N ALA A 690 15.80 -14.94 4.54
CA ALA A 690 15.64 -13.84 3.58
C ALA A 690 14.16 -13.59 3.21
N PRO A 691 13.44 -14.57 2.62
CA PRO A 691 12.05 -14.37 2.19
C PRO A 691 11.06 -14.31 3.34
N SER A 692 9.86 -13.79 3.06
CA SER A 692 8.72 -13.79 3.97
C SER A 692 8.21 -15.21 4.28
N GLY A 693 7.27 -15.36 5.22
CA GLY A 693 6.62 -16.62 5.57
C GLY A 693 5.54 -17.10 4.58
N ARG A 694 5.54 -16.61 3.35
CA ARG A 694 4.53 -16.96 2.34
C ARG A 694 4.73 -18.38 1.80
N HIS A 695 3.62 -19.03 1.41
CA HIS A 695 3.58 -20.37 0.79
C HIS A 695 4.44 -21.41 1.52
N ARG A 696 4.21 -21.55 2.82
CA ARG A 696 4.98 -22.50 3.63
C ARG A 696 4.43 -23.91 3.42
N LEU A 697 5.28 -24.80 2.89
CA LEU A 697 4.97 -26.22 2.71
C LEU A 697 5.90 -27.06 3.57
N THR A 698 5.34 -27.87 4.46
CA THR A 698 6.07 -28.85 5.27
C THR A 698 5.57 -30.25 4.98
N LEU A 699 6.49 -31.17 4.74
CA LEU A 699 6.24 -32.60 4.66
C LEU A 699 6.82 -33.28 5.89
N GLY A 700 6.09 -34.22 6.47
CA GLY A 700 6.54 -34.96 7.63
C GLY A 700 6.22 -36.44 7.55
N GLY A 701 6.91 -37.22 8.37
CA GLY A 701 6.55 -38.62 8.56
C GLY A 701 7.38 -39.27 9.66
N GLY A 702 6.86 -40.38 10.18
CA GLY A 702 7.48 -41.11 11.27
C GLY A 702 6.61 -42.23 11.80
N ALA A 703 6.64 -42.45 13.11
CA ALA A 703 5.90 -43.51 13.78
C ALA A 703 4.98 -42.96 14.90
N THR A 704 3.86 -43.64 15.11
CA THR A 704 2.98 -43.41 16.28
C THR A 704 3.36 -44.31 17.45
N ASP A 705 2.68 -44.12 18.59
CA ASP A 705 2.75 -44.97 19.79
C ASP A 705 2.48 -46.45 19.52
N GLN A 706 1.71 -46.76 18.47
CA GLN A 706 1.42 -48.12 18.01
C GLN A 706 2.42 -48.63 16.96
N LEU A 707 3.55 -47.95 16.78
CA LEU A 707 4.56 -48.25 15.74
C LEU A 707 4.00 -48.23 14.31
N ARG A 708 2.92 -47.48 14.08
CA ARG A 708 2.34 -47.30 12.74
C ARG A 708 3.02 -46.14 12.03
N THR A 709 3.31 -46.33 10.75
CA THR A 709 3.84 -45.25 9.90
C THR A 709 2.78 -44.18 9.71
N HIS A 710 3.15 -42.91 9.87
CA HIS A 710 2.29 -41.78 9.55
C HIS A 710 2.99 -40.82 8.59
N LEU A 711 2.20 -40.14 7.76
CA LEU A 711 2.65 -39.02 6.93
C LEU A 711 1.91 -37.74 7.31
N GLU A 712 2.59 -36.62 7.14
CA GLU A 712 2.08 -35.27 7.41
C GLU A 712 2.33 -34.37 6.20
N LEU A 713 1.34 -33.53 5.89
CA LEU A 713 1.44 -32.45 4.93
C LEU A 713 0.85 -31.20 5.56
N SER A 714 1.63 -30.14 5.64
CA SER A 714 1.19 -28.83 6.13
C SER A 714 1.43 -27.80 5.04
N TYR A 715 0.39 -27.06 4.65
CA TYR A 715 0.51 -25.95 3.72
C TYR A 715 -0.18 -24.72 4.27
N SER A 716 0.44 -23.54 4.15
CA SER A 716 -0.24 -22.29 4.42
C SER A 716 0.20 -21.21 3.44
N PRO A 717 -0.74 -20.43 2.86
CA PRO A 717 -0.39 -19.30 2.02
C PRO A 717 0.37 -18.22 2.80
N ILE A 718 0.09 -18.07 4.10
CA ILE A 718 0.73 -17.07 4.97
C ILE A 718 1.05 -17.74 6.30
N GLU A 719 2.33 -17.87 6.63
CA GLU A 719 2.77 -18.41 7.93
C GLU A 719 4.10 -17.80 8.42
N ASP A 720 3.99 -16.81 9.30
CA ASP A 720 5.09 -16.33 10.13
C ASP A 720 4.91 -16.81 11.56
N ARG A 721 5.93 -17.51 12.10
CA ARG A 721 5.89 -18.03 13.47
C ARG A 721 6.51 -17.06 14.46
N LEU A 722 6.05 -17.10 15.70
CA LEU A 722 6.65 -16.35 16.79
C LEU A 722 8.16 -16.68 16.90
N GLY A 723 8.98 -15.64 17.03
CA GLY A 723 10.43 -15.68 17.06
C GLY A 723 11.11 -15.89 15.69
N GLU A 724 10.37 -15.95 14.58
CA GLU A 724 10.99 -15.94 13.24
C GLU A 724 11.41 -14.52 12.86
N VAL A 725 12.71 -14.35 12.59
CA VAL A 725 13.25 -13.09 12.09
C VAL A 725 13.59 -13.24 10.62
N ARG A 726 12.86 -12.49 9.79
CA ARG A 726 12.97 -12.50 8.34
C ARG A 726 13.41 -11.15 7.80
N GLN A 727 14.21 -11.12 6.75
CA GLN A 727 14.59 -9.90 6.07
C GLN A 727 13.36 -9.20 5.47
N ARG A 728 12.46 -9.95 4.82
CA ARG A 728 11.21 -9.46 4.20
C ARG A 728 9.91 -9.96 4.86
N GLY A 729 9.93 -10.29 6.14
CA GLY A 729 8.72 -10.73 6.89
C GLY A 729 8.28 -9.76 8.00
N TYR A 730 7.36 -10.22 8.85
CA TYR A 730 6.92 -9.45 10.01
C TYR A 730 7.99 -9.40 11.13
N ARG A 731 7.65 -8.76 12.25
CA ARG A 731 8.49 -8.72 13.45
C ARG A 731 8.46 -10.09 14.13
N GLY A 732 9.57 -10.51 14.75
CA GLY A 732 9.64 -11.79 15.48
C GLY A 732 8.75 -11.86 16.72
N ASP A 733 8.17 -10.75 17.17
CA ASP A 733 7.20 -10.72 18.27
C ASP A 733 5.74 -10.91 17.81
N ILE A 734 5.51 -11.25 16.53
CA ILE A 734 4.20 -11.50 15.93
C ILE A 734 4.19 -12.88 15.27
N GLU A 735 3.07 -13.59 15.41
CA GLU A 735 2.73 -14.81 14.69
C GLU A 735 1.48 -14.54 13.85
N SER A 736 1.48 -15.02 12.61
CA SER A 736 0.34 -14.96 11.72
C SER A 736 0.28 -16.24 10.87
N ARG A 737 -0.87 -16.91 10.87
CA ARG A 737 -1.16 -18.04 9.99
C ARG A 737 -2.57 -17.92 9.43
N VAL A 738 -2.73 -17.98 8.11
CA VAL A 738 -4.02 -17.77 7.45
C VAL A 738 -4.29 -18.90 6.46
N PHE A 739 -5.51 -19.45 6.48
CA PHE A 739 -5.93 -20.58 5.62
C PHE A 739 -4.92 -21.73 5.57
N GLY A 740 -4.33 -22.07 6.72
CA GLY A 740 -3.39 -23.18 6.84
C GLY A 740 -4.12 -24.52 6.86
N LEU A 741 -3.62 -25.49 6.11
CA LEU A 741 -4.14 -26.86 6.07
C LEU A 741 -3.07 -27.82 6.57
N ASP A 742 -3.34 -28.50 7.68
CA ASP A 742 -2.52 -29.58 8.21
C ASP A 742 -3.26 -30.92 8.02
N LEU A 743 -2.66 -31.84 7.27
CA LEU A 743 -3.15 -33.19 7.04
C LEU A 743 -2.20 -34.19 7.68
N ALA A 744 -2.74 -35.21 8.35
CA ALA A 744 -1.97 -36.35 8.82
C ALA A 744 -2.77 -37.64 8.69
N ALA A 745 -2.13 -38.75 8.35
CA ALA A 745 -2.79 -40.05 8.27
C ALA A 745 -1.82 -41.21 8.58
N GLU A 746 -2.35 -42.29 9.14
CA GLU A 746 -1.64 -43.55 9.34
C GLU A 746 -1.66 -44.37 8.03
N ILE A 747 -0.48 -44.72 7.52
CA ILE A 747 -0.35 -45.47 6.28
C ILE A 747 -0.31 -46.96 6.58
N GLY A 748 -1.18 -47.71 5.92
CA GLY A 748 -1.20 -49.15 5.93
C GLY A 748 -1.54 -49.73 4.55
N PRO A 749 -1.51 -51.07 4.41
CA PRO A 749 -1.87 -51.74 3.15
C PRO A 749 -3.36 -51.60 2.79
N ASP A 750 -4.20 -51.21 3.74
CA ASP A 750 -5.64 -50.99 3.56
C ASP A 750 -5.95 -49.49 3.47
N LEU A 751 -6.21 -49.01 2.26
CA LEU A 751 -6.53 -47.60 1.98
C LEU A 751 -7.75 -47.11 2.76
N ARG A 752 -8.69 -48.00 3.10
CA ARG A 752 -9.88 -47.64 3.88
C ARG A 752 -9.48 -47.27 5.30
N LYS A 753 -8.60 -48.04 5.94
CA LYS A 753 -8.08 -47.74 7.29
C LYS A 753 -7.25 -46.46 7.31
N THR A 754 -6.50 -46.19 6.24
CA THR A 754 -5.79 -44.92 6.10
C THR A 754 -6.76 -43.74 6.02
N ALA A 755 -7.83 -43.85 5.22
CA ALA A 755 -8.87 -42.81 5.16
C ALA A 755 -9.59 -42.62 6.50
N GLU A 756 -9.88 -43.70 7.23
CA GLU A 756 -10.49 -43.66 8.57
C GLU A 756 -9.55 -43.03 9.63
N SER A 757 -8.24 -43.01 9.40
CA SER A 757 -7.24 -42.39 10.29
C SER A 757 -6.96 -40.91 9.99
N LEU A 758 -7.59 -40.36 8.94
CA LEU A 758 -7.28 -39.01 8.46
C LEU A 758 -7.55 -37.95 9.53
N GLN A 759 -6.59 -37.05 9.65
CA GLN A 759 -6.67 -35.81 10.39
C GLN A 759 -6.57 -34.66 9.42
N ALA A 760 -7.45 -33.67 9.59
CA ALA A 760 -7.41 -32.45 8.83
C ALA A 760 -7.69 -31.26 9.74
N ASP A 761 -6.71 -30.38 9.90
CA ASP A 761 -6.87 -29.11 10.60
C ASP A 761 -6.79 -27.97 9.58
N LEU A 762 -7.90 -27.27 9.38
CA LEU A 762 -7.96 -26.01 8.65
C LEU A 762 -7.88 -24.84 9.63
N VAL A 763 -6.72 -24.21 9.74
CA VAL A 763 -6.51 -22.95 10.45
C VAL A 763 -7.08 -21.83 9.59
N ILE A 764 -8.27 -21.33 9.94
CA ILE A 764 -8.90 -20.20 9.25
C ILE A 764 -8.03 -18.96 9.45
N PHE A 765 -7.70 -18.68 10.72
CA PHE A 765 -6.91 -17.54 11.11
C PHE A 765 -6.28 -17.79 12.48
N ARG A 766 -4.97 -17.61 12.58
CA ARG A 766 -4.23 -17.60 13.84
C ARG A 766 -3.36 -16.36 13.89
N TYR A 767 -3.46 -15.63 15.00
CA TYR A 767 -2.63 -14.48 15.27
C TYR A 767 -2.16 -14.50 16.72
N ALA A 768 -0.92 -14.12 16.96
CA ALA A 768 -0.41 -13.83 18.29
C ALA A 768 0.57 -12.66 18.25
N SER A 769 0.56 -11.83 19.28
CA SER A 769 1.47 -10.69 19.40
C SER A 769 1.98 -10.60 20.82
N LEU A 770 3.31 -10.56 20.99
CA LEU A 770 4.00 -10.26 22.25
C LEU A 770 4.38 -8.77 22.38
N GLN A 771 3.85 -7.89 21.53
CA GLN A 771 4.07 -6.46 21.64
C GLN A 771 3.48 -5.93 22.96
N ARG A 772 4.31 -5.24 23.75
CA ARG A 772 3.85 -4.58 24.98
C ARG A 772 2.95 -3.40 24.66
N THR A 773 1.83 -3.30 25.38
CA THR A 773 0.84 -2.23 25.25
C THR A 773 1.39 -0.91 25.76
N TYR A 774 2.20 -0.92 26.83
CA TYR A 774 2.89 0.24 27.39
C TYR A 774 4.41 0.16 27.20
N GLY A 775 5.06 1.32 27.08
CA GLY A 775 6.45 1.47 26.62
C GLY A 775 7.53 0.95 27.58
N ALA A 776 8.36 1.87 28.10
CA ALA A 776 9.54 1.54 28.91
C ALA A 776 9.23 1.22 30.38
N VAL A 777 8.11 1.72 30.91
CA VAL A 777 7.66 1.53 32.29
C VAL A 777 6.42 0.64 32.33
N ARG A 778 6.36 -0.26 33.32
CA ARG A 778 5.19 -1.10 33.60
C ARG A 778 4.31 -0.38 34.62
N ARG A 779 3.04 -0.14 34.28
CA ARG A 779 2.01 0.36 35.22
C ARG A 779 1.24 -0.78 35.86
N SER A 780 1.10 -1.89 35.15
CA SER A 780 0.40 -3.08 35.62
C SER A 780 1.08 -4.37 35.16
N PHE A 781 0.71 -5.50 35.78
CA PHE A 781 1.10 -6.83 35.33
C PHE A 781 0.64 -7.11 33.88
N LEU A 782 -0.52 -6.59 33.48
CA LEU A 782 -1.11 -6.82 32.16
C LEU A 782 -0.42 -6.01 31.04
N ASP A 783 0.38 -5.00 31.35
CA ASP A 783 1.08 -4.18 30.33
C ASP A 783 2.16 -4.98 29.58
N ALA A 784 2.64 -6.05 30.21
CA ALA A 784 3.58 -6.99 29.62
C ALA A 784 2.88 -8.08 28.79
N ALA A 785 1.54 -8.17 28.88
CA ALA A 785 0.77 -9.20 28.22
C ALA A 785 0.57 -8.90 26.73
N GLY A 786 0.91 -9.87 25.92
CA GLY A 786 0.45 -10.01 24.55
C GLY A 786 -0.94 -10.61 24.46
N TRP A 787 -1.45 -10.76 23.24
CA TRP A 787 -2.72 -11.44 22.99
C TRP A 787 -2.62 -12.32 21.75
N GLY A 788 -3.51 -13.29 21.63
CA GLY A 788 -3.66 -14.10 20.44
C GLY A 788 -5.09 -14.57 20.23
N LEU A 789 -5.38 -15.02 19.02
CA LEU A 789 -6.64 -15.62 18.60
C LEU A 789 -6.32 -16.77 17.65
N ASP A 790 -6.85 -17.96 17.95
CA ASP A 790 -6.78 -19.12 17.06
C ASP A 790 -8.19 -19.54 16.64
N LEU A 791 -8.48 -19.50 15.34
CA LEU A 791 -9.74 -19.94 14.74
C LEU A 791 -9.44 -21.10 13.79
N ARG A 792 -10.02 -22.27 14.06
CA ARG A 792 -9.76 -23.47 13.27
C ARG A 792 -10.97 -24.39 13.15
N VAL A 793 -10.95 -25.18 12.08
CA VAL A 793 -11.83 -26.33 11.85
C VAL A 793 -10.97 -27.59 11.85
N SER A 794 -11.37 -28.62 12.58
CA SER A 794 -10.59 -29.84 12.78
C SER A 794 -11.43 -31.08 12.49
N HIS A 795 -10.85 -32.07 11.83
CA HIS A 795 -11.39 -33.43 11.65
C HIS A 795 -10.37 -34.43 12.21
N ASP A 796 -10.85 -35.48 12.90
CA ASP A 796 -9.99 -36.54 13.42
C ASP A 796 -10.72 -37.89 13.41
N GLY A 797 -10.55 -38.64 12.32
CA GLY A 797 -11.21 -39.93 12.11
C GLY A 797 -10.85 -40.99 13.17
N ARG A 798 -9.65 -40.89 13.78
CA ARG A 798 -9.21 -41.81 14.85
C ARG A 798 -10.07 -41.74 16.11
N ARG A 799 -10.79 -40.64 16.30
CA ARG A 799 -11.69 -40.38 17.43
C ARG A 799 -13.16 -40.32 17.02
N ASP A 800 -13.48 -40.67 15.77
CA ASP A 800 -14.81 -40.53 15.17
C ASP A 800 -15.35 -39.07 15.17
N LEU A 801 -14.46 -38.06 15.15
CA LEU A 801 -14.86 -36.65 15.15
C LEU A 801 -15.08 -36.17 13.71
N TYR A 802 -16.32 -35.88 13.33
CA TYR A 802 -16.64 -35.45 11.95
C TYR A 802 -16.07 -34.07 11.65
N PHE A 803 -16.39 -33.07 12.47
CA PHE A 803 -15.67 -31.81 12.48
C PHE A 803 -15.79 -31.12 13.84
N ALA A 804 -14.82 -30.29 14.18
CA ALA A 804 -14.84 -29.40 15.31
C ALA A 804 -14.52 -27.98 14.86
N LEU A 805 -15.32 -27.00 15.26
CA LEU A 805 -15.02 -25.57 15.10
C LEU A 805 -14.54 -25.04 16.44
N THR A 806 -13.35 -24.42 16.48
CA THR A 806 -12.81 -23.89 17.74
C THR A 806 -12.31 -22.46 17.59
N ALA A 807 -12.55 -21.64 18.61
CA ALA A 807 -12.05 -20.29 18.76
C ALA A 807 -11.37 -20.14 20.13
N THR A 808 -10.12 -19.68 20.14
CA THR A 808 -9.30 -19.59 21.36
C THR A 808 -8.63 -18.22 21.49
N PRO A 809 -9.36 -17.18 21.95
CA PRO A 809 -8.73 -15.93 22.38
C PRO A 809 -7.83 -16.19 23.60
N THR A 810 -6.60 -15.70 23.57
CA THR A 810 -5.54 -16.01 24.55
C THR A 810 -4.82 -14.74 25.00
N LEU A 811 -4.53 -14.62 26.29
CA LEU A 811 -3.60 -13.65 26.86
C LEU A 811 -2.21 -14.29 26.93
N LEU A 812 -1.16 -13.64 26.43
CA LEU A 812 0.19 -14.22 26.30
C LEU A 812 1.21 -13.48 27.17
N MET A 813 1.75 -14.14 28.17
CA MET A 813 2.72 -13.59 29.12
C MET A 813 4.15 -14.06 28.79
N PRO A 814 5.05 -13.20 28.31
CA PRO A 814 6.45 -13.56 28.12
C PRO A 814 7.16 -13.67 29.48
N VAL A 815 7.50 -14.90 29.88
CA VAL A 815 8.30 -15.22 31.08
C VAL A 815 9.76 -14.84 30.85
N TRP A 816 10.27 -15.11 29.64
CA TRP A 816 11.62 -14.76 29.20
C TRP A 816 11.61 -14.39 27.73
N ARG A 817 12.44 -13.42 27.33
CA ARG A 817 12.54 -12.95 25.94
C ARG A 817 13.87 -12.26 25.69
N ASP A 818 14.55 -12.62 24.61
CA ASP A 818 15.76 -11.93 24.13
C ASP A 818 15.39 -10.65 23.34
N SER A 819 16.37 -9.78 23.15
CA SER A 819 16.28 -8.47 22.50
C SER A 819 15.98 -8.52 21.00
N ASN A 820 16.25 -9.64 20.33
CA ASN A 820 15.93 -9.88 18.91
C ASN A 820 14.63 -10.68 18.73
N ASP A 821 13.92 -10.99 19.83
CA ASP A 821 12.69 -11.78 19.89
C ASP A 821 12.81 -13.25 19.40
N VAL A 822 13.99 -13.68 18.95
CA VAL A 822 14.24 -15.05 18.47
C VAL A 822 14.05 -16.04 19.61
N ASN A 823 14.59 -15.72 20.78
CA ASN A 823 14.50 -16.58 21.95
C ASN A 823 13.39 -16.08 22.88
N HIS A 824 12.49 -16.98 23.27
CA HIS A 824 11.39 -16.63 24.15
C HIS A 824 10.84 -17.84 24.91
N LEU A 825 10.19 -17.54 26.04
CA LEU A 825 9.34 -18.45 26.79
C LEU A 825 8.07 -17.70 27.18
N VAL A 826 6.92 -18.20 26.78
CA VAL A 826 5.62 -17.54 26.89
C VAL A 826 4.63 -18.50 27.54
N VAL A 827 3.89 -18.00 28.52
CA VAL A 827 2.75 -18.70 29.13
C VAL A 827 1.47 -18.02 28.65
N GLY A 828 0.52 -18.79 28.15
CA GLY A 828 -0.76 -18.29 27.67
C GLY A 828 -1.92 -18.72 28.55
N LEU A 829 -2.91 -17.85 28.73
CA LEU A 829 -4.20 -18.19 29.34
C LEU A 829 -5.32 -17.76 28.40
N GLY A 830 -6.09 -18.70 27.87
CA GLY A 830 -7.14 -18.46 26.90
C GLY A 830 -8.50 -18.98 27.33
N ALA A 831 -9.54 -18.41 26.73
CA ALA A 831 -10.88 -18.98 26.76
C ALA A 831 -11.04 -19.91 25.56
N TYR A 832 -11.61 -21.09 25.77
CA TYR A 832 -11.87 -22.06 24.72
C TYR A 832 -13.35 -22.07 24.39
N LEU A 833 -13.67 -21.79 23.12
CA LEU A 833 -15.01 -21.90 22.56
C LEU A 833 -14.96 -22.97 21.48
N GLY A 834 -15.81 -23.99 21.58
CA GLY A 834 -15.78 -25.11 20.65
C GLY A 834 -17.17 -25.64 20.31
N PHE A 835 -17.26 -26.26 19.15
CA PHE A 835 -18.42 -27.01 18.72
C PHE A 835 -17.93 -28.27 18.03
N ASP A 836 -18.24 -29.43 18.62
CA ASP A 836 -17.87 -30.74 18.09
C ASP A 836 -19.10 -31.41 17.48
N ALA A 837 -19.02 -31.71 16.19
CA ALA A 837 -20.05 -32.44 15.45
C ALA A 837 -19.68 -33.92 15.35
N HIS A 838 -20.58 -34.76 15.85
CA HIS A 838 -20.56 -36.21 15.72
C HIS A 838 -22.03 -36.70 15.66
N ARG A 839 -22.34 -37.96 16.03
CA ARG A 839 -23.71 -38.47 16.19
C ARG A 839 -24.61 -37.54 17.03
N GLU A 840 -24.02 -36.91 18.06
CA GLU A 840 -24.64 -35.83 18.82
C GLU A 840 -23.72 -34.60 18.82
N ASN A 841 -24.30 -33.43 18.58
CA ASN A 841 -23.56 -32.18 18.58
C ASN A 841 -23.27 -31.72 20.00
N THR A 842 -22.02 -31.32 20.28
CA THR A 842 -21.58 -30.91 21.60
C THR A 842 -20.98 -29.51 21.55
N ALA A 843 -21.56 -28.57 22.30
CA ALA A 843 -20.92 -27.27 22.52
C ALA A 843 -19.88 -27.40 23.66
N LEU A 844 -18.73 -26.75 23.51
CA LEU A 844 -17.62 -26.76 24.45
C LEU A 844 -17.29 -25.33 24.89
N LEU A 845 -17.17 -25.12 26.20
CA LEU A 845 -16.71 -23.87 26.79
C LEU A 845 -15.67 -24.18 27.87
N GLY A 846 -14.54 -23.49 27.89
CA GLY A 846 -13.51 -23.79 28.87
C GLY A 846 -12.38 -22.80 28.97
N ALA A 847 -11.36 -23.17 29.72
CA ALA A 847 -10.10 -22.44 29.83
C ALA A 847 -8.96 -23.28 29.23
N ASP A 848 -8.01 -22.61 28.59
CA ASP A 848 -6.84 -23.20 27.96
C ASP A 848 -5.56 -22.55 28.51
N LEU A 849 -4.69 -23.36 29.09
CA LEU A 849 -3.37 -22.94 29.58
C LEU A 849 -2.31 -23.38 28.57
N GLN A 850 -1.52 -22.44 28.07
CA GLN A 850 -0.51 -22.69 27.05
C GLN A 850 0.90 -22.40 27.56
N LEU A 851 1.89 -23.13 27.04
CA LEU A 851 3.30 -22.85 27.17
C LEU A 851 3.91 -22.91 25.77
N ARG A 852 4.67 -21.88 25.39
CA ARG A 852 5.36 -21.81 24.10
C ARG A 852 6.79 -21.33 24.33
N GLY A 853 7.77 -22.02 23.77
CA GLY A 853 9.16 -21.64 23.91
C GLY A 853 9.95 -21.87 22.63
N GLN A 854 10.91 -21.00 22.38
CA GLN A 854 11.86 -21.11 21.28
C GLN A 854 13.25 -20.71 21.74
N VAL A 855 14.24 -21.47 21.31
CA VAL A 855 15.66 -21.17 21.55
C VAL A 855 16.45 -21.38 20.26
N HIS A 856 17.22 -20.38 19.87
CA HIS A 856 18.20 -20.43 18.79
C HIS A 856 19.37 -21.33 19.19
N LEU A 857 19.79 -22.18 18.27
CA LEU A 857 20.86 -23.14 18.52
C LEU A 857 22.22 -22.60 18.08
N PHE A 858 22.39 -22.30 16.79
CA PHE A 858 23.65 -21.81 16.21
C PHE A 858 23.44 -21.24 14.80
N GLY A 859 24.37 -20.41 14.33
CA GLY A 859 24.36 -19.92 12.94
C GLY A 859 23.09 -19.16 12.58
N SER A 860 22.39 -19.62 11.54
CA SER A 860 21.14 -19.00 11.05
C SER A 860 20.02 -19.08 12.10
N TYR A 861 19.14 -18.07 12.14
CA TYR A 861 17.91 -18.06 12.95
C TYR A 861 16.84 -19.06 12.50
N ALA A 862 17.10 -19.82 11.43
CA ALA A 862 16.33 -21.02 11.10
C ALA A 862 16.64 -22.21 12.01
N ASN A 863 17.82 -22.24 12.67
CA ASN A 863 18.23 -23.31 13.57
C ASN A 863 17.68 -23.09 14.98
N VAL A 864 16.52 -23.69 15.29
CA VAL A 864 15.82 -23.45 16.57
C VAL A 864 15.32 -24.75 17.18
N LEU A 865 15.26 -24.77 18.52
CA LEU A 865 14.49 -25.74 19.28
C LEU A 865 13.19 -25.06 19.72
N ARG A 866 12.06 -25.69 19.42
CA ARG A 866 10.71 -25.24 19.77
C ARG A 866 10.08 -26.20 20.75
N LEU A 867 9.36 -25.66 21.72
CA LEU A 867 8.51 -26.40 22.63
C LEU A 867 7.12 -25.77 22.64
N TRP A 868 6.09 -26.60 22.70
CA TRP A 868 4.73 -26.15 22.94
C TRP A 868 3.99 -27.14 23.83
N ALA A 869 3.12 -26.62 24.68
CA ALA A 869 2.19 -27.42 25.45
C ALA A 869 0.90 -26.63 25.65
N SER A 870 -0.24 -27.31 25.66
CA SER A 870 -1.53 -26.74 26.02
C SER A 870 -2.33 -27.72 26.86
N SER A 871 -3.13 -27.19 27.78
CA SER A 871 -4.01 -27.95 28.65
C SER A 871 -5.34 -27.22 28.75
N ALA A 872 -6.37 -27.81 28.14
CA ALA A 872 -7.72 -27.29 28.13
C ALA A 872 -8.65 -28.08 29.06
N GLN A 873 -9.39 -27.36 29.89
CA GLN A 873 -10.48 -27.88 30.73
C GLN A 873 -11.81 -27.37 30.18
N LEU A 874 -12.68 -28.27 29.74
CA LEU A 874 -13.83 -27.95 28.89
C LEU A 874 -15.12 -28.47 29.52
N ALA A 875 -16.13 -27.62 29.66
CA ALA A 875 -17.50 -28.04 29.93
C ALA A 875 -18.20 -28.39 28.61
N SER A 876 -18.82 -29.57 28.54
CA SER A 876 -19.59 -30.03 27.39
C SER A 876 -21.09 -29.86 27.60
N LEU A 877 -21.83 -29.40 26.58
CA LEU A 877 -23.28 -29.20 26.65
C LEU A 877 -23.99 -29.89 25.47
N PRO A 878 -24.95 -30.82 25.72
CA PRO A 878 -25.30 -31.38 27.05
C PRO A 878 -24.23 -32.37 27.54
N GLY A 879 -23.75 -32.27 28.79
CA GLY A 879 -22.74 -33.20 29.28
C GLY A 879 -21.94 -32.76 30.53
N GLY A 880 -20.80 -33.44 30.74
CA GLY A 880 -19.87 -33.24 31.85
C GLY A 880 -18.55 -32.57 31.44
N TRP A 881 -17.51 -32.74 32.26
CA TRP A 881 -16.18 -32.19 32.00
C TRP A 881 -15.39 -33.01 30.98
N ARG A 882 -14.73 -32.32 30.06
CA ARG A 882 -13.79 -32.86 29.09
C ARG A 882 -12.41 -32.22 29.32
N TYR A 883 -11.37 -32.96 28.97
CA TYR A 883 -9.99 -32.55 29.14
C TYR A 883 -9.23 -32.79 27.84
N GLU A 884 -8.31 -31.90 27.52
CA GLU A 884 -7.41 -32.06 26.38
C GLU A 884 -6.05 -31.49 26.74
N VAL A 885 -5.01 -32.31 26.61
CA VAL A 885 -3.62 -31.93 26.79
C VAL A 885 -2.89 -32.23 25.50
N ARG A 886 -2.21 -31.22 24.95
CA ARG A 886 -1.35 -31.36 23.78
C ARG A 886 0.03 -30.89 24.15
N GLY A 887 1.06 -31.50 23.59
CA GLY A 887 2.41 -31.00 23.77
C GLY A 887 3.36 -31.56 22.75
N GLY A 888 4.46 -30.86 22.51
CA GLY A 888 5.46 -31.31 21.59
C GLY A 888 6.75 -30.51 21.67
N VAL A 889 7.78 -31.10 21.08
CA VAL A 889 9.10 -30.50 20.92
C VAL A 889 9.55 -30.78 19.49
N ALA A 890 10.11 -29.78 18.83
CA ALA A 890 10.68 -29.91 17.49
C ALA A 890 11.99 -29.15 17.39
N ALA A 891 12.94 -29.70 16.66
CA ALA A 891 14.13 -28.98 16.24
C ALA A 891 14.02 -28.68 14.75
N ASP A 892 14.15 -27.42 14.37
CA ASP A 892 14.23 -26.96 13.00
C ASP A 892 15.70 -26.68 12.70
N LEU A 893 16.29 -27.36 11.70
CA LEU A 893 17.68 -27.16 11.31
C LEU A 893 17.76 -26.81 9.82
N LYS A 894 18.40 -25.69 9.51
CA LYS A 894 18.73 -25.28 8.15
C LYS A 894 19.75 -26.26 7.56
N LEU A 895 19.33 -27.00 6.54
CA LEU A 895 20.18 -27.95 5.82
C LEU A 895 20.93 -27.29 4.66
N ALA A 896 20.22 -26.46 3.89
CA ALA A 896 20.74 -25.79 2.70
C ALA A 896 19.97 -24.49 2.42
N THR A 897 20.41 -23.74 1.41
CA THR A 897 19.67 -22.59 0.86
C THR A 897 19.59 -22.73 -0.65
N PHE A 898 18.39 -22.58 -1.19
CA PHE A 898 18.10 -22.60 -2.62
C PHE A 898 17.68 -21.19 -3.03
N GLY A 899 18.53 -20.50 -3.80
CA GLY A 899 18.38 -19.06 -4.00
C GLY A 899 18.49 -18.32 -2.66
N GLU A 900 17.37 -17.78 -2.18
CA GLU A 900 17.27 -17.11 -0.88
C GLU A 900 16.47 -17.94 0.16
N THR A 901 15.82 -19.02 -0.25
CA THR A 901 14.91 -19.80 0.58
C THR A 901 15.64 -20.93 1.29
N PRO A 902 15.57 -21.03 2.64
CA PRO A 902 16.22 -22.11 3.38
C PRO A 902 15.42 -23.42 3.27
N LEU A 903 16.11 -24.53 3.00
CA LEU A 903 15.58 -25.86 3.27
C LEU A 903 15.80 -26.16 4.75
N VAL A 904 14.71 -26.38 5.48
CA VAL A 904 14.75 -26.61 6.93
C VAL A 904 14.18 -28.00 7.22
N ALA A 905 14.86 -28.78 8.05
CA ALA A 905 14.38 -30.07 8.47
C ALA A 905 14.76 -30.38 9.91
N GLY A 906 14.03 -31.26 10.55
CA GLY A 906 14.49 -31.84 11.80
C GLY A 906 13.45 -32.69 12.51
N PRO A 907 13.85 -33.26 13.66
CA PRO A 907 13.03 -34.17 14.42
C PRO A 907 11.92 -33.45 15.16
N PHE A 908 10.81 -34.15 15.34
CA PHE A 908 9.72 -33.70 16.18
C PHE A 908 9.13 -34.85 17.00
N ILE A 909 8.51 -34.49 18.12
CA ILE A 909 7.67 -35.36 18.94
C ILE A 909 6.44 -34.56 19.32
N ASP A 910 5.26 -35.10 19.04
CA ASP A 910 3.97 -34.53 19.45
C ASP A 910 3.19 -35.57 20.25
N ALA A 911 2.46 -35.13 21.28
CA ALA A 911 1.58 -35.95 22.10
C ALA A 911 0.21 -35.28 22.26
N LEU A 912 -0.84 -36.09 22.25
CA LEU A 912 -2.22 -35.71 22.53
C LEU A 912 -2.80 -36.68 23.56
N TYR A 913 -3.42 -36.12 24.59
CA TYR A 913 -4.20 -36.85 25.57
C TYR A 913 -5.53 -36.14 25.77
N THR A 914 -6.66 -36.80 25.50
CA THR A 914 -7.98 -36.15 25.54
C THR A 914 -9.10 -37.10 25.93
N THR A 915 -10.15 -36.56 26.53
CA THR A 915 -11.44 -37.26 26.69
C THR A 915 -12.42 -36.99 25.54
N ARG A 916 -12.01 -36.24 24.51
CA ARG A 916 -12.80 -35.99 23.29
C ARG A 916 -12.66 -37.17 22.31
N ASP A 917 -12.96 -38.37 22.79
CA ASP A 917 -13.07 -39.60 22.01
C ASP A 917 -14.55 -39.92 21.82
N TYR A 918 -14.99 -40.03 20.56
CA TYR A 918 -16.40 -40.26 20.19
C TYR A 918 -16.65 -41.67 19.68
N ARG A 919 -15.62 -42.52 19.67
CA ARG A 919 -15.78 -43.93 19.31
C ARG A 919 -16.73 -44.64 20.29
N PRO A 920 -17.46 -45.66 19.85
CA PRO A 920 -18.27 -46.50 20.75
C PRO A 920 -17.35 -47.16 21.79
N LEU A 921 -17.60 -46.89 23.08
CA LEU A 921 -16.85 -47.54 24.17
C LEU A 921 -17.31 -49.00 24.30
N GLU A 922 -16.42 -49.95 23.99
CA GLU A 922 -16.62 -51.36 24.33
C GLU A 922 -16.36 -51.61 25.83
N THR A 923 -16.89 -52.71 26.36
CA THR A 923 -16.81 -53.03 27.80
C THR A 923 -15.34 -53.13 28.25
N GLY A 924 -14.91 -52.24 29.14
CA GLY A 924 -13.54 -52.20 29.68
C GLY A 924 -12.56 -51.27 28.94
N GLN A 925 -13.01 -50.53 27.92
CA GLN A 925 -12.19 -49.50 27.27
C GLN A 925 -12.19 -48.18 28.06
N SER A 926 -11.03 -47.53 28.08
CA SER A 926 -10.82 -46.23 28.71
C SER A 926 -11.57 -45.12 27.95
N PRO A 927 -12.24 -44.17 28.62
CA PRO A 927 -12.85 -43.00 27.97
C PRO A 927 -11.81 -41.95 27.52
N PHE A 928 -10.52 -42.25 27.68
CA PHE A 928 -9.41 -41.39 27.32
C PHE A 928 -8.74 -41.89 26.04
N PHE A 929 -8.52 -40.98 25.11
CA PHE A 929 -7.71 -41.18 23.92
C PHE A 929 -6.33 -40.54 24.14
N GLY A 930 -5.29 -41.36 24.06
CA GLY A 930 -3.90 -40.93 24.13
C GLY A 930 -3.13 -41.42 22.91
N THR A 931 -2.27 -40.58 22.36
CA THR A 931 -1.38 -40.94 21.24
C THR A 931 -0.19 -40.00 21.23
N TRP A 932 0.95 -40.52 20.79
CA TRP A 932 2.11 -39.70 20.46
C TRP A 932 2.63 -40.10 19.09
N ARG A 933 3.29 -39.15 18.43
CA ARG A 933 3.94 -39.34 17.15
C ARG A 933 5.32 -38.71 17.20
N ALA A 934 6.29 -39.37 16.59
CA ALA A 934 7.64 -38.86 16.45
C ALA A 934 8.14 -39.14 15.04
N GLY A 935 8.94 -38.22 14.50
CA GLY A 935 9.39 -38.33 13.13
C GLY A 935 10.30 -37.20 12.71
N LEU A 936 10.42 -37.03 11.39
CA LEU A 936 11.14 -35.93 10.76
C LEU A 936 10.13 -35.07 9.99
N ARG A 937 10.32 -33.75 10.07
CA ARG A 937 9.63 -32.76 9.24
C ARG A 937 10.64 -32.05 8.36
N VAL A 938 10.23 -31.70 7.15
CA VAL A 938 11.00 -30.98 6.14
C VAL A 938 10.13 -29.85 5.62
N GLU A 939 10.53 -28.61 5.88
CA GLU A 939 10.01 -27.39 5.25
C GLU A 939 10.74 -27.19 3.92
N LEU A 940 9.98 -27.28 2.83
CA LEU A 940 10.51 -27.18 1.48
C LEU A 940 10.72 -25.72 1.09
N PRO A 941 11.79 -25.41 0.32
CA PRO A 941 11.93 -24.10 -0.29
C PRO A 941 10.86 -23.94 -1.37
N PHE A 942 10.05 -22.89 -1.24
CA PHE A 942 9.07 -22.47 -2.24
C PHE A 942 9.58 -21.24 -3.00
#